data_AF-A0A953YTW7-F1
#
_entry.id   AF-A0A953YTW7-F1
#
_cell.length_a   1.000
_cell.length_b   1.000
_cell.length_c   1.000
_cell.angle_alpha   90.00
_cell.angle_beta   90.00
_cell.angle_gamma   90.00
#
_symmetry.space_group_name_H-M   'P 1'
#
loop_
_entity.id
_entity.type
_entity.pdbx_description
1 polymer ?
#
loop_
_entity_poly.entity_id
_entity_poly.type
_entity_poly.pdbx_seq_one_letter_code
_entity_poly.pdbx_strand_id
1 'polypeptide(L)'
;MSVLNTDTASADPHRRPSSGSLNGKRIMVSPGHGWTWQNTSNFWYTQRGVNNGIVEDFSNAMMALDFLVPYLINAGADVMVPRERGYISAEFIGDDGDSSYFETGSWTASSNVSGYWGTGYHWASASATETATAGWNFTITEEGRYPVYVRWTAGNDRSTDALYRVQHAGGTTEVRVDQNQHQYTNPYDNVTETVDQGARWVYLGEFEFTPSSGATIELSNQTANGSVVVADACKVGGGVGSVDRGGGTSGRPRWEECSRYYAEFDQMPSSVYDVSGLDDGSDNVSTPPRKLLWWKDFDLAFALHSNAASGTARGTVTYTYDNSGSTQHPQALLNDSLSYATLVQNEVMRVCNDWAAANSDTWNNRGLNTANFGELRTNNKTPSCLLEMAFHDNAQDAWYIRNPNWRHDVARAIYKAIARYFNSAAVILPLPPTHLSMRNTGTGQATINWQAQTDPLETSATPTGYRVYLSDDGFSFDSGRAANGSTSHTLTGLAPGTTKFARVTATNAGGESLRSELICVRTPDSQAEGLAAPLLLVSGYDRLDEFTWYQQGATNQTGDMHIRNQRDSLRRHALAAAAAITSAGGSYFFDSTSNESIESGGVTLSGYQVVDWVLGNESTADETFSSTEQGLVSSYLGAGGRLFVSGAEIGWDLDSQGSGADVSFYEGQLETNYVADDSADYSVDPVTGGLFDGLAGFDFDDGSGDSYTVGYPDIIEPSSSGSAAPALQYSAGVFAATASDAVVVFGFPFETINQSSARDAVMERVLRSLAASYTGINTSMGGGGGSGSGGGGDDSGCSVDATGAFPLALAALALFWWRRRKAFSQHES
;
A
#
# COMPACT_ATOMS: atom_id res chain seq x y z
N MET A 1 -6.52 23.50 -11.57
CA MET A 1 -6.26 23.40 -10.12
C MET A 1 -6.60 21.97 -9.73
N SER A 2 -5.65 21.26 -9.15
CA SER A 2 -5.81 19.85 -8.79
C SER A 2 -7.05 19.69 -7.91
N VAL A 3 -7.82 18.66 -8.21
CA VAL A 3 -8.99 18.24 -7.43
C VAL A 3 -8.54 17.41 -6.23
N LEU A 4 -7.25 17.43 -5.89
CA LEU A 4 -6.60 16.30 -5.27
C LEU A 4 -5.78 16.75 -4.06
N ASN A 5 -6.48 17.14 -2.98
CA ASN A 5 -6.31 16.42 -1.71
C ASN A 5 -7.06 15.09 -1.88
N THR A 6 -6.54 14.20 -2.71
CA THR A 6 -7.02 12.82 -2.75
C THR A 6 -5.97 11.96 -2.12
N ASP A 7 -6.40 11.17 -1.15
CA ASP A 7 -5.72 9.97 -0.69
C ASP A 7 -5.25 9.14 -1.89
N THR A 8 -3.97 9.27 -2.24
CA THR A 8 -3.38 8.41 -3.28
C THR A 8 -2.95 7.12 -2.62
N ALA A 9 -3.94 6.26 -2.39
CA ALA A 9 -3.66 4.90 -2.01
C ALA A 9 -3.65 3.98 -3.24
N SER A 10 -2.79 2.96 -3.21
CA SER A 10 -2.81 1.88 -4.19
C SER A 10 -4.21 1.25 -4.30
N ALA A 11 -4.51 0.62 -5.44
CA ALA A 11 -5.72 -0.21 -5.56
C ALA A 11 -5.82 -1.22 -4.41
N ASP A 12 -7.04 -1.60 -4.02
CA ASP A 12 -7.23 -2.77 -3.15
C ASP A 12 -6.67 -4.00 -3.90
N PRO A 13 -5.59 -4.62 -3.39
CA PRO A 13 -4.78 -5.54 -4.17
C PRO A 13 -5.44 -6.92 -4.35
N HIS A 14 -6.56 -7.17 -3.66
CA HIS A 14 -7.25 -8.47 -3.66
C HIS A 14 -8.13 -8.69 -4.88
N ARG A 15 -8.58 -7.64 -5.56
CA ARG A 15 -9.69 -7.78 -6.51
C ARG A 15 -9.44 -7.00 -7.79
N ARG A 16 -9.16 -7.73 -8.87
CA ARG A 16 -9.35 -7.20 -10.23
C ARG A 16 -10.86 -6.95 -10.42
N PRO A 17 -11.33 -5.71 -10.64
CA PRO A 17 -12.73 -5.48 -10.93
C PRO A 17 -13.14 -6.26 -12.17
N SER A 18 -14.23 -7.01 -12.10
CA SER A 18 -14.75 -7.80 -13.23
C SER A 18 -15.41 -6.94 -14.32
N SER A 19 -15.28 -5.61 -14.23
CA SER A 19 -15.96 -4.63 -15.08
C SER A 19 -15.25 -3.27 -15.05
N GLY A 20 -15.33 -2.53 -16.14
CA GLY A 20 -14.81 -1.17 -16.28
C GLY A 20 -14.57 -0.82 -17.75
N SER A 21 -14.06 0.38 -18.03
CA SER A 21 -13.86 0.87 -19.39
C SER A 21 -12.76 0.16 -20.18
N LEU A 22 -11.90 -0.60 -19.49
CA LEU A 22 -10.84 -1.43 -20.07
C LEU A 22 -11.08 -2.94 -19.89
N ASN A 23 -12.31 -3.36 -19.56
CA ASN A 23 -12.62 -4.78 -19.40
C ASN A 23 -12.25 -5.59 -20.67
N GLY A 24 -11.54 -6.69 -20.45
CA GLY A 24 -11.07 -7.59 -21.51
C GLY A 24 -10.01 -6.95 -22.40
N LYS A 25 -9.26 -5.98 -21.89
CA LYS A 25 -8.08 -5.40 -22.56
C LYS A 25 -6.81 -5.90 -21.88
N ARG A 26 -5.83 -6.33 -22.67
CA ARG A 26 -4.52 -6.79 -22.21
C ARG A 26 -3.47 -5.74 -22.55
N ILE A 27 -2.85 -5.16 -21.54
CA ILE A 27 -1.99 -3.97 -21.69
C ILE A 27 -0.64 -4.25 -21.04
N MET A 28 0.44 -4.04 -21.79
CA MET A 28 1.80 -4.03 -21.22
C MET A 28 2.21 -2.61 -20.82
N VAL A 29 2.73 -2.46 -19.60
CA VAL A 29 3.35 -1.22 -19.11
C VAL A 29 4.81 -1.51 -18.82
N SER A 30 5.72 -0.95 -19.63
CA SER A 30 7.18 -0.99 -19.41
C SER A 30 7.60 0.19 -18.52
N PRO A 31 8.10 -0.06 -17.30
CA PRO A 31 8.52 1.00 -16.38
C PRO A 31 9.98 1.45 -16.59
N GLY A 32 10.53 1.26 -17.79
CA GLY A 32 11.91 1.57 -18.12
C GLY A 32 12.91 0.55 -17.58
N HIS A 33 14.11 1.03 -17.22
CA HIS A 33 15.33 0.23 -17.25
C HIS A 33 15.55 -0.68 -16.04
N GLY A 34 16.04 -0.20 -14.90
CA GLY A 34 16.36 -1.01 -13.71
C GLY A 34 17.84 -1.40 -13.64
N TRP A 35 18.26 -2.05 -12.56
CA TRP A 35 19.64 -2.56 -12.40
C TRP A 35 20.02 -3.49 -13.55
N THR A 36 21.20 -3.24 -14.13
CA THR A 36 21.78 -4.02 -15.20
C THR A 36 23.28 -4.26 -15.04
N TRP A 37 23.77 -5.35 -15.60
CA TRP A 37 25.17 -5.74 -15.52
C TRP A 37 26.00 -5.04 -16.58
N GLN A 38 27.18 -4.55 -16.21
CA GLN A 38 28.16 -4.05 -17.16
C GLN A 38 29.20 -5.13 -17.50
N ASN A 39 29.07 -5.72 -18.69
CA ASN A 39 29.84 -6.87 -19.16
C ASN A 39 31.36 -6.61 -19.24
N THR A 40 31.83 -5.38 -19.49
CA THR A 40 33.28 -5.09 -19.62
C THR A 40 33.96 -4.87 -18.28
N SER A 41 33.26 -4.23 -17.34
CA SER A 41 33.83 -3.77 -16.08
C SER A 41 33.38 -4.60 -14.89
N ASN A 42 32.53 -5.59 -15.11
CA ASN A 42 32.03 -6.56 -14.15
C ASN A 42 31.40 -5.92 -12.89
N PHE A 43 30.42 -5.04 -13.08
CA PHE A 43 29.66 -4.46 -11.97
C PHE A 43 28.19 -4.20 -12.35
N TRP A 44 27.33 -4.15 -11.34
CA TRP A 44 25.92 -3.78 -11.47
C TRP A 44 25.76 -2.26 -11.47
N TYR A 45 24.93 -1.72 -12.38
CA TYR A 45 24.67 -0.28 -12.50
C TYR A 45 23.22 0.01 -12.91
N THR A 46 22.75 1.21 -12.62
CA THR A 46 21.49 1.75 -13.16
C THR A 46 21.76 2.42 -14.50
N GLN A 47 20.84 2.31 -15.48
CA GLN A 47 21.10 2.81 -16.82
C GLN A 47 21.25 4.33 -16.87
N ARG A 48 20.62 5.05 -15.93
CA ARG A 48 20.95 6.44 -15.58
C ARG A 48 21.51 6.54 -14.18
N GLY A 49 22.50 7.43 -14.01
CA GLY A 49 22.98 7.81 -12.68
C GLY A 49 22.00 8.73 -11.95
N VAL A 50 22.31 9.02 -10.69
CA VAL A 50 21.54 9.95 -9.87
C VAL A 50 21.67 11.37 -10.42
N ASN A 51 20.55 11.99 -10.79
CA ASN A 51 20.47 13.40 -11.17
C ASN A 51 19.36 14.08 -10.39
N ASN A 52 19.65 15.21 -9.74
CA ASN A 52 18.66 15.98 -8.95
C ASN A 52 17.89 15.09 -7.95
N GLY A 53 18.56 14.13 -7.30
CA GLY A 53 17.93 13.20 -6.36
C GLY A 53 17.06 12.11 -7.00
N ILE A 54 17.06 11.98 -8.32
CA ILE A 54 16.27 11.00 -9.09
C ILE A 54 17.19 9.97 -9.73
N VAL A 55 16.77 8.71 -9.68
CA VAL A 55 17.21 7.65 -10.58
C VAL A 55 16.03 7.28 -11.46
N GLU A 56 16.11 7.56 -12.77
CA GLU A 56 15.05 7.31 -13.76
C GLU A 56 14.49 5.88 -13.62
N ASP A 57 15.40 4.90 -13.54
CA ASP A 57 15.15 3.47 -13.47
C ASP A 57 14.15 3.06 -12.37
N PHE A 58 14.12 3.84 -11.27
CA PHE A 58 13.25 3.61 -10.12
C PHE A 58 12.06 4.56 -10.12
N SER A 59 12.25 5.86 -10.36
CA SER A 59 11.16 6.84 -10.33
C SER A 59 10.02 6.49 -11.28
N ASN A 60 10.36 5.99 -12.47
CA ASN A 60 9.37 5.57 -13.47
C ASN A 60 8.66 4.29 -13.03
N ALA A 61 9.40 3.35 -12.42
CA ALA A 61 8.84 2.12 -11.90
C ALA A 61 7.83 2.36 -10.79
N MET A 62 8.17 3.18 -9.81
CA MET A 62 7.21 3.58 -8.77
C MET A 62 5.96 4.24 -9.34
N MET A 63 6.12 5.26 -10.20
CA MET A 63 4.97 5.91 -10.81
C MET A 63 4.07 4.92 -11.56
N ALA A 64 4.66 3.94 -12.24
CA ALA A 64 3.91 2.90 -12.91
C ALA A 64 3.19 1.98 -11.90
N LEU A 65 3.90 1.46 -10.90
CA LEU A 65 3.41 0.46 -9.95
C LEU A 65 2.41 1.03 -8.94
N ASP A 66 2.63 2.26 -8.47
CA ASP A 66 1.85 2.86 -7.39
C ASP A 66 0.58 3.55 -7.91
N PHE A 67 0.59 4.00 -9.19
CA PHE A 67 -0.52 4.78 -9.76
C PHE A 67 -1.06 4.21 -11.07
N LEU A 68 -0.24 4.12 -12.13
CA LEU A 68 -0.75 3.80 -13.46
C LEU A 68 -1.33 2.39 -13.56
N VAL A 69 -0.60 1.38 -13.06
CA VAL A 69 -1.03 -0.02 -13.05
C VAL A 69 -2.32 -0.19 -12.23
N PRO A 70 -2.43 0.36 -11.00
CA PRO A 70 -3.69 0.42 -10.25
C PRO A 70 -4.86 1.01 -11.04
N TYR A 71 -4.69 2.16 -11.70
CA TYR A 71 -5.76 2.77 -12.51
C TYR A 71 -6.23 1.86 -13.64
N LEU A 72 -5.30 1.22 -14.35
CA LEU A 72 -5.61 0.31 -15.46
C LEU A 72 -6.32 -0.96 -14.97
N ILE A 73 -5.83 -1.58 -13.89
CA ILE A 73 -6.47 -2.74 -13.26
C ILE A 73 -7.87 -2.37 -12.78
N ASN A 74 -8.02 -1.23 -12.12
CA ASN A 74 -9.31 -0.80 -11.59
C ASN A 74 -10.33 -0.45 -12.68
N ALA A 75 -9.87 -0.15 -13.90
CA ALA A 75 -10.69 -0.03 -15.10
C ALA A 75 -11.01 -1.37 -15.77
N GLY A 76 -10.52 -2.48 -15.24
CA GLY A 76 -10.77 -3.84 -15.72
C GLY A 76 -9.73 -4.40 -16.70
N ALA A 77 -8.58 -3.75 -16.87
CA ALA A 77 -7.52 -4.25 -17.73
C ALA A 77 -6.76 -5.42 -17.08
N ASP A 78 -6.30 -6.38 -17.90
CA ASP A 78 -5.24 -7.31 -17.54
C ASP A 78 -3.89 -6.62 -17.83
N VAL A 79 -3.17 -6.25 -16.77
CA VAL A 79 -1.94 -5.46 -16.88
C VAL A 79 -0.71 -6.33 -16.65
N MET A 80 0.15 -6.37 -17.67
CA MET A 80 1.46 -6.98 -17.61
C MET A 80 2.53 -5.91 -17.35
N VAL A 81 3.42 -6.20 -16.41
CA VAL A 81 4.66 -5.46 -16.20
C VAL A 81 5.81 -6.39 -16.58
N PRO A 82 6.77 -5.98 -17.43
CA PRO A 82 7.88 -6.82 -17.88
C PRO A 82 8.99 -6.98 -16.82
N ARG A 83 8.83 -6.33 -15.65
CA ARG A 83 9.66 -6.40 -14.43
C ARG A 83 8.82 -6.93 -13.25
N GLU A 84 9.46 -7.33 -12.15
CA GLU A 84 8.78 -7.66 -10.90
C GLU A 84 8.06 -6.41 -10.34
N ARG A 85 6.88 -6.62 -9.74
CA ARG A 85 6.00 -5.54 -9.28
C ARG A 85 5.94 -5.40 -7.75
N GLY A 86 6.35 -6.42 -6.99
CA GLY A 86 6.32 -6.39 -5.53
C GLY A 86 7.59 -5.78 -4.94
N TYR A 87 7.42 -4.81 -4.05
CA TYR A 87 8.52 -4.17 -3.32
C TYR A 87 9.20 -5.10 -2.31
N ILE A 88 8.48 -6.10 -1.82
CA ILE A 88 8.96 -7.01 -0.78
C ILE A 88 10.07 -7.94 -1.30
N SER A 89 11.18 -8.01 -0.55
CA SER A 89 12.36 -8.81 -0.89
C SER A 89 12.26 -10.27 -0.46
N ALA A 90 11.31 -10.62 0.40
CA ALA A 90 11.01 -12.00 0.75
C ALA A 90 10.41 -12.74 -0.47
N GLU A 91 10.76 -14.01 -0.62
CA GLU A 91 10.29 -14.89 -1.69
C GLU A 91 10.16 -16.32 -1.20
N PHE A 92 9.03 -16.93 -1.56
CA PHE A 92 8.73 -18.33 -1.33
C PHE A 92 8.22 -18.93 -2.63
N ILE A 93 8.90 -19.97 -3.12
CA ILE A 93 8.49 -20.72 -4.32
C ILE A 93 8.17 -22.15 -3.87
N GLY A 94 7.05 -22.69 -4.35
CA GLY A 94 6.67 -24.10 -4.16
C GLY A 94 6.30 -24.73 -5.50
N ASP A 95 7.00 -25.81 -5.85
CA ASP A 95 6.74 -26.70 -6.98
C ASP A 95 5.84 -27.89 -6.57
N ASP A 96 5.26 -28.62 -7.51
CA ASP A 96 4.48 -29.84 -7.24
C ASP A 96 5.33 -30.99 -6.68
N GLY A 97 6.65 -30.92 -6.84
CA GLY A 97 7.60 -31.84 -6.20
C GLY A 97 8.01 -31.46 -4.77
N ASP A 98 7.63 -30.29 -4.26
CA ASP A 98 8.13 -29.76 -2.99
C ASP A 98 7.29 -30.19 -1.78
N SER A 99 7.88 -30.11 -0.58
CA SER A 99 7.18 -30.42 0.68
C SER A 99 6.07 -29.42 1.04
N SER A 100 6.03 -28.26 0.39
CA SER A 100 4.95 -27.29 0.54
C SER A 100 3.68 -27.72 -0.20
N TYR A 101 3.80 -28.59 -1.20
CA TYR A 101 2.69 -29.06 -2.03
C TYR A 101 1.90 -30.20 -1.38
N PHE A 102 0.58 -30.17 -1.57
CA PHE A 102 -0.33 -31.22 -1.11
C PHE A 102 -1.56 -31.34 -2.01
N GLU A 103 -2.22 -32.50 -1.96
CA GLU A 103 -3.38 -32.80 -2.79
C GLU A 103 -4.50 -33.46 -1.98
N THR A 104 -5.74 -33.18 -2.39
CA THR A 104 -6.93 -33.93 -1.99
C THR A 104 -7.65 -34.43 -3.24
N GLY A 105 -8.31 -35.59 -3.15
CA GLY A 105 -8.96 -36.22 -4.29
C GLY A 105 -7.97 -36.88 -5.25
N SER A 106 -8.34 -36.99 -6.53
CA SER A 106 -7.55 -37.72 -7.54
C SER A 106 -6.79 -36.75 -8.45
N TRP A 107 -5.46 -36.81 -8.39
CA TRP A 107 -4.54 -36.10 -9.26
C TRP A 107 -3.59 -37.09 -9.95
N THR A 108 -3.12 -36.73 -11.15
CA THR A 108 -2.20 -37.55 -11.93
C THR A 108 -0.97 -36.74 -12.33
N ALA A 109 0.21 -37.22 -11.94
CA ALA A 109 1.49 -36.64 -12.34
C ALA A 109 1.76 -36.83 -13.84
N SER A 110 2.39 -35.85 -14.47
CA SER A 110 2.77 -35.85 -15.88
C SER A 110 3.96 -34.92 -16.12
N SER A 111 4.67 -35.13 -17.21
CA SER A 111 5.71 -34.22 -17.72
C SER A 111 5.67 -34.12 -19.24
N ASN A 112 4.56 -34.56 -19.85
CA ASN A 112 4.41 -34.73 -21.30
C ASN A 112 4.27 -33.42 -22.09
N VAL A 113 3.91 -32.32 -21.42
CA VAL A 113 3.74 -31.01 -22.06
C VAL A 113 4.68 -30.05 -21.35
N SER A 114 5.59 -29.42 -22.10
CA SER A 114 6.59 -28.49 -21.56
C SER A 114 5.96 -27.21 -21.00
N GLY A 115 6.76 -26.41 -20.29
CA GLY A 115 6.33 -25.13 -19.73
C GLY A 115 5.98 -25.18 -18.24
N TYR A 116 6.11 -26.34 -17.60
CA TYR A 116 6.05 -26.42 -16.14
C TYR A 116 7.29 -25.82 -15.46
N TRP A 117 7.21 -25.58 -14.16
CA TRP A 117 8.36 -25.36 -13.28
C TRP A 117 8.87 -26.71 -12.77
N GLY A 118 10.12 -26.76 -12.30
CA GLY A 118 10.67 -28.02 -11.79
C GLY A 118 10.73 -29.16 -12.81
N THR A 119 10.17 -30.32 -12.46
CA THR A 119 10.35 -31.57 -13.22
C THR A 119 9.09 -32.16 -13.85
N GLY A 120 7.92 -31.64 -13.50
CA GLY A 120 6.63 -32.17 -13.92
C GLY A 120 5.48 -31.23 -13.56
N TYR A 121 4.28 -31.77 -13.58
CA TYR A 121 3.06 -31.12 -13.11
C TYR A 121 2.03 -32.20 -12.77
N HIS A 122 0.99 -31.83 -12.07
CA HIS A 122 -0.14 -32.69 -11.75
C HIS A 122 -1.43 -32.17 -12.41
N TRP A 123 -2.33 -33.07 -12.81
CA TRP A 123 -3.63 -32.69 -13.37
C TRP A 123 -4.78 -33.47 -12.73
N ALA A 124 -5.94 -32.83 -12.66
CA ALA A 124 -7.20 -33.43 -12.23
C ALA A 124 -8.29 -33.18 -13.28
N SER A 125 -9.22 -34.12 -13.43
CA SER A 125 -10.39 -33.93 -14.28
C SER A 125 -11.24 -32.77 -13.76
N ALA A 126 -11.67 -31.89 -14.68
CA ALA A 126 -12.62 -30.84 -14.39
C ALA A 126 -13.95 -31.42 -13.89
N SER A 127 -14.57 -30.75 -12.93
CA SER A 127 -15.85 -31.17 -12.34
C SER A 127 -16.74 -29.96 -12.02
N ALA A 128 -18.05 -30.10 -12.19
CA ALA A 128 -19.01 -29.04 -11.83
C ALA A 128 -19.09 -28.80 -10.30
N THR A 129 -18.73 -29.81 -9.51
CA THR A 129 -18.58 -29.74 -8.04
C THR A 129 -17.14 -30.06 -7.66
N GLU A 130 -16.61 -29.35 -6.67
CA GLU A 130 -15.26 -29.62 -6.16
C GLU A 130 -15.14 -31.06 -5.66
N THR A 131 -14.18 -31.80 -6.21
CA THR A 131 -13.91 -33.21 -5.86
C THR A 131 -12.42 -33.47 -5.64
N ALA A 132 -11.56 -32.54 -6.05
CA ALA A 132 -10.13 -32.58 -5.86
C ALA A 132 -9.57 -31.15 -5.73
N THR A 133 -8.60 -30.97 -4.84
CA THR A 133 -7.82 -29.72 -4.70
C THR A 133 -6.32 -30.03 -4.68
N ALA A 134 -5.52 -29.08 -5.14
CA ALA A 134 -4.07 -29.07 -5.02
C ALA A 134 -3.67 -27.77 -4.35
N GLY A 135 -2.68 -27.77 -3.45
CA GLY A 135 -2.33 -26.55 -2.74
C GLY A 135 -0.88 -26.49 -2.29
N TRP A 136 -0.44 -25.27 -1.97
CA TRP A 136 0.89 -24.95 -1.49
C TRP A 136 0.78 -24.20 -0.16
N ASN A 137 1.47 -24.70 0.86
CA ASN A 137 1.57 -24.07 2.18
C ASN A 137 2.92 -23.38 2.35
N PHE A 138 2.89 -22.07 2.59
CA PHE A 138 4.06 -21.26 2.87
C PHE A 138 4.10 -20.85 4.35
N THR A 139 5.32 -20.73 4.89
CA THR A 139 5.56 -20.16 6.23
C THR A 139 6.06 -18.73 6.06
N ILE A 140 5.18 -17.76 6.31
CA ILE A 140 5.52 -16.35 6.25
C ILE A 140 6.17 -15.94 7.58
N THR A 141 7.31 -15.25 7.50
CA THR A 141 8.09 -14.86 8.68
C THR A 141 7.88 -13.41 9.10
N GLU A 142 7.37 -12.56 8.20
CA GLU A 142 7.24 -11.12 8.38
C GLU A 142 5.89 -10.63 7.85
N GLU A 143 5.24 -9.72 8.60
CA GLU A 143 4.03 -9.02 8.12
C GLU A 143 4.37 -8.21 6.87
N GLY A 144 3.55 -8.32 5.83
CA GLY A 144 3.81 -7.61 4.58
C GLY A 144 2.75 -7.85 3.52
N ARG A 145 2.78 -7.02 2.48
CA ARG A 145 2.02 -7.21 1.24
C ARG A 145 2.90 -8.00 0.27
N TYR A 146 2.44 -9.18 -0.15
CA TYR A 146 3.19 -10.07 -1.02
C TYR A 146 2.43 -10.28 -2.33
N PRO A 147 3.07 -10.06 -3.50
CA PRO A 147 2.49 -10.51 -4.75
C PRO A 147 2.43 -12.03 -4.79
N VAL A 148 1.32 -12.58 -5.27
CA VAL A 148 1.13 -14.01 -5.45
C VAL A 148 1.06 -14.32 -6.94
N TYR A 149 1.86 -15.30 -7.36
CA TYR A 149 1.91 -15.78 -8.72
C TYR A 149 1.70 -17.28 -8.76
N VAL A 150 1.17 -17.75 -9.89
CA VAL A 150 1.06 -19.16 -10.20
C VAL A 150 1.66 -19.43 -11.57
N ARG A 151 2.09 -20.66 -11.79
CA ARG A 151 2.60 -21.16 -13.06
C ARG A 151 2.01 -22.52 -13.35
N TRP A 152 1.78 -22.78 -14.62
CA TRP A 152 1.26 -24.05 -15.12
C TRP A 152 1.71 -24.28 -16.57
N THR A 153 1.60 -25.51 -17.05
CA THR A 153 1.72 -25.83 -18.48
C THR A 153 0.37 -25.68 -19.20
N ALA A 154 0.33 -24.84 -20.24
CA ALA A 154 -0.87 -24.63 -21.04
C ALA A 154 -1.11 -25.78 -22.04
N GLY A 155 -2.36 -25.96 -22.44
CA GLY A 155 -2.75 -26.88 -23.53
C GLY A 155 -4.23 -26.76 -23.85
N ASN A 156 -4.69 -27.39 -24.94
CA ASN A 156 -6.01 -27.14 -25.53
C ASN A 156 -7.23 -27.76 -24.82
N ASP A 157 -7.02 -28.56 -23.77
CA ASP A 157 -8.04 -29.24 -22.97
C ASP A 157 -8.08 -28.73 -21.52
N ARG A 158 -7.29 -27.70 -21.18
CA ARG A 158 -7.25 -27.11 -19.85
C ARG A 158 -8.46 -26.20 -19.62
N SER A 159 -8.77 -25.95 -18.35
CA SER A 159 -9.83 -25.04 -17.96
C SER A 159 -9.53 -23.59 -18.34
N THR A 160 -10.54 -22.86 -18.83
CA THR A 160 -10.44 -21.43 -19.11
C THR A 160 -10.77 -20.56 -17.90
N ASP A 161 -11.10 -21.16 -16.76
CA ASP A 161 -11.54 -20.46 -15.55
C ASP A 161 -11.16 -21.22 -14.26
N ALA A 162 -9.95 -21.80 -14.25
CA ALA A 162 -9.38 -22.54 -13.13
C ALA A 162 -9.40 -21.67 -11.85
N LEU A 163 -9.97 -22.21 -10.77
CA LEU A 163 -10.23 -21.48 -9.52
C LEU A 163 -9.08 -21.65 -8.54
N TYR A 164 -8.37 -20.56 -8.27
CA TYR A 164 -7.42 -20.45 -7.17
C TYR A 164 -8.05 -19.75 -5.96
N ARG A 165 -7.74 -20.23 -4.76
CA ARG A 165 -8.04 -19.58 -3.48
C ARG A 165 -6.74 -19.19 -2.81
N VAL A 166 -6.61 -17.91 -2.51
CA VAL A 166 -5.50 -17.37 -1.73
C VAL A 166 -6.00 -17.18 -0.32
N GLN A 167 -5.49 -17.94 0.64
CA GLN A 167 -5.70 -17.70 2.06
C GLN A 167 -4.65 -16.68 2.52
N HIS A 168 -5.10 -15.55 3.02
CA HIS A 168 -4.28 -14.42 3.45
C HIS A 168 -4.83 -13.88 4.78
N ALA A 169 -4.18 -12.88 5.36
CA ALA A 169 -4.55 -12.36 6.68
C ALA A 169 -5.97 -11.74 6.72
N GLY A 170 -6.49 -11.29 5.58
CA GLY A 170 -7.85 -10.73 5.45
C GLY A 170 -8.94 -11.78 5.18
N GLY A 171 -8.58 -13.06 5.06
CA GLY A 171 -9.52 -14.16 4.78
C GLY A 171 -9.12 -14.98 3.57
N THR A 172 -10.07 -15.28 2.69
CA THR A 172 -9.82 -16.06 1.47
C THR A 172 -10.33 -15.32 0.26
N THR A 173 -9.46 -15.11 -0.72
CA THR A 173 -9.81 -14.50 -2.00
C THR A 173 -9.80 -15.55 -3.11
N GLU A 174 -10.87 -15.56 -3.90
CA GLU A 174 -10.99 -16.42 -5.08
C GLU A 174 -10.56 -15.68 -6.35
N VAL A 175 -9.64 -16.28 -7.11
CA VAL A 175 -9.13 -15.76 -8.39
C VAL A 175 -9.26 -16.84 -9.45
N ARG A 176 -9.79 -16.49 -10.62
CA ARG A 176 -9.88 -17.41 -11.76
C ARG A 176 -8.86 -17.04 -12.83
N VAL A 177 -8.20 -18.06 -13.38
CA VAL A 177 -7.24 -17.90 -14.48
C VAL A 177 -7.57 -18.83 -15.64
N ASP A 178 -7.25 -18.39 -16.84
CA ASP A 178 -7.35 -19.21 -18.05
C ASP A 178 -6.08 -20.05 -18.18
N GLN A 179 -6.19 -21.37 -17.94
CA GLN A 179 -5.06 -22.29 -18.12
C GLN A 179 -4.93 -22.81 -19.56
N ASN A 180 -5.88 -22.49 -20.43
CA ASN A 180 -5.99 -23.03 -21.77
C ASN A 180 -5.04 -22.35 -22.75
N GLN A 181 -4.90 -22.97 -23.93
CA GLN A 181 -4.39 -22.32 -25.12
C GLN A 181 -5.54 -21.75 -25.94
N HIS A 182 -5.33 -20.58 -26.55
CA HIS A 182 -6.24 -20.05 -27.56
C HIS A 182 -5.52 -19.63 -28.84
N GLN A 183 -6.28 -19.52 -29.92
CA GLN A 183 -5.78 -18.97 -31.18
C GLN A 183 -6.04 -17.46 -31.21
N TYR A 184 -5.00 -16.70 -31.51
CA TYR A 184 -5.07 -15.26 -31.67
C TYR A 184 -4.65 -14.90 -33.09
N THR A 185 -5.48 -14.13 -33.81
CA THR A 185 -5.14 -13.59 -35.12
C THR A 185 -4.82 -12.11 -34.97
N ASN A 186 -3.57 -11.74 -35.23
CA ASN A 186 -3.17 -10.34 -35.10
C ASN A 186 -3.79 -9.49 -36.24
N PRO A 187 -4.35 -8.30 -35.93
CA PRO A 187 -5.05 -7.50 -36.93
C PRO A 187 -4.13 -6.78 -37.93
N TYR A 188 -2.82 -6.70 -37.68
CA TYR A 188 -1.88 -5.95 -38.52
C TYR A 188 -1.13 -6.83 -39.54
N ASP A 189 -0.85 -8.08 -39.20
CA ASP A 189 -0.19 -9.04 -40.10
C ASP A 189 -1.11 -10.20 -40.54
N ASN A 190 -2.31 -10.33 -39.95
CA ASN A 190 -3.28 -11.38 -40.19
C ASN A 190 -2.73 -12.80 -39.99
N VAL A 191 -1.71 -12.95 -39.12
CA VAL A 191 -1.14 -14.24 -38.72
C VAL A 191 -1.88 -14.74 -37.50
N THR A 192 -2.35 -16.00 -37.57
CA THR A 192 -2.92 -16.72 -36.44
C THR A 192 -1.83 -17.47 -35.68
N GLU A 193 -1.73 -17.25 -34.38
CA GLU A 193 -0.77 -17.87 -33.49
C GLU A 193 -1.46 -18.54 -32.32
N THR A 194 -0.84 -19.61 -31.79
CA THR A 194 -1.25 -20.19 -30.51
C THR A 194 -0.65 -19.38 -29.37
N VAL A 195 -1.50 -19.01 -28.41
CA VAL A 195 -1.16 -18.28 -27.20
C VAL A 195 -1.17 -19.28 -26.05
N ASP A 196 -0.03 -19.41 -25.38
CA ASP A 196 0.09 -20.16 -24.13
C ASP A 196 -0.18 -19.20 -23.00
N GLN A 197 -1.22 -19.41 -22.18
CA GLN A 197 -1.52 -18.54 -21.04
C GLN A 197 -0.63 -18.79 -19.81
N GLY A 198 0.00 -19.97 -19.72
CA GLY A 198 0.95 -20.36 -18.68
C GLY A 198 2.42 -20.26 -19.12
N ALA A 199 3.24 -21.18 -18.63
CA ALA A 199 4.69 -21.28 -18.84
C ALA A 199 5.52 -20.09 -18.35
N ARG A 200 4.95 -19.36 -17.39
CA ARG A 200 5.51 -18.16 -16.75
C ARG A 200 4.77 -17.88 -15.44
N TRP A 201 5.32 -16.98 -14.64
CA TRP A 201 4.68 -16.47 -13.45
C TRP A 201 3.51 -15.55 -13.80
N VAL A 202 2.29 -16.05 -13.61
CA VAL A 202 1.04 -15.31 -13.80
C VAL A 202 0.58 -14.74 -12.47
N TYR A 203 0.43 -13.42 -12.43
CA TYR A 203 0.04 -12.67 -11.24
C TYR A 203 -1.43 -12.90 -10.87
N LEU A 204 -1.70 -13.37 -9.66
CA LEU A 204 -3.07 -13.47 -9.14
C LEU A 204 -3.55 -12.18 -8.50
N GLY A 205 -2.65 -11.52 -7.75
CA GLY A 205 -2.96 -10.37 -6.91
C GLY A 205 -1.84 -10.14 -5.91
N GLU A 206 -1.99 -9.13 -5.08
CA GLU A 206 -1.11 -8.88 -3.94
C GLU A 206 -1.95 -8.99 -2.67
N PHE A 207 -1.37 -9.59 -1.63
CA PHE A 207 -2.13 -10.01 -0.46
C PHE A 207 -1.33 -9.76 0.81
N GLU A 208 -2.01 -9.34 1.87
CA GLU A 208 -1.42 -9.19 3.19
C GLU A 208 -1.23 -10.56 3.84
N PHE A 209 -0.01 -10.84 4.25
CA PHE A 209 0.31 -11.98 5.08
C PHE A 209 0.94 -11.50 6.38
N THR A 210 0.67 -12.24 7.46
CA THR A 210 1.34 -12.11 8.76
C THR A 210 1.95 -13.47 9.13
N PRO A 211 2.88 -13.53 10.10
CA PRO A 211 3.40 -14.81 10.58
C PRO A 211 2.33 -15.75 11.17
N SER A 212 1.16 -15.20 11.51
CA SER A 212 0.03 -15.93 12.08
C SER A 212 -1.06 -16.28 11.06
N SER A 213 -1.11 -15.59 9.91
CA SER A 213 -2.03 -15.95 8.84
C SER A 213 -1.50 -17.19 8.12
N GLY A 214 -2.31 -18.24 7.97
CA GLY A 214 -1.96 -19.31 7.05
C GLY A 214 -1.75 -18.74 5.64
N ALA A 215 -0.67 -19.12 4.96
CA ALA A 215 -0.39 -18.72 3.59
C ALA A 215 -0.57 -19.93 2.66
N THR A 216 -1.83 -20.22 2.33
CA THR A 216 -2.20 -21.36 1.50
C THR A 216 -2.74 -20.87 0.16
N ILE A 217 -2.12 -21.31 -0.92
CA ILE A 217 -2.63 -21.13 -2.28
C ILE A 217 -3.23 -22.45 -2.70
N GLU A 218 -4.52 -22.50 -3.02
CA GLU A 218 -5.23 -23.74 -3.36
C GLU A 218 -5.88 -23.64 -4.73
N LEU A 219 -5.65 -24.62 -5.60
CA LEU A 219 -6.34 -24.82 -6.88
C LEU A 219 -7.45 -25.86 -6.71
N SER A 220 -8.67 -25.49 -7.13
CA SER A 220 -9.82 -26.38 -7.20
C SER A 220 -9.99 -26.97 -8.60
N ASN A 221 -10.39 -28.25 -8.69
CA ASN A 221 -10.87 -28.84 -9.94
C ASN A 221 -12.30 -28.43 -10.32
N GLN A 222 -12.94 -27.56 -9.54
CA GLN A 222 -14.28 -27.07 -9.80
C GLN A 222 -14.31 -26.07 -10.98
N THR A 223 -14.80 -26.54 -12.12
CA THR A 223 -15.00 -25.72 -13.32
C THR A 223 -16.01 -26.38 -14.25
N ALA A 224 -16.74 -25.55 -15.00
CA ALA A 224 -17.61 -25.99 -16.09
C ALA A 224 -16.93 -25.94 -17.47
N ASN A 225 -15.68 -25.44 -17.55
CA ASN A 225 -14.96 -25.21 -18.79
C ASN A 225 -13.66 -26.01 -18.83
N GLY A 226 -13.34 -26.56 -20.00
CA GLY A 226 -12.19 -27.45 -20.19
C GLY A 226 -12.43 -28.86 -19.67
N SER A 227 -11.43 -29.73 -19.87
CA SER A 227 -11.46 -31.14 -19.44
C SER A 227 -10.64 -31.38 -18.18
N VAL A 228 -9.62 -30.56 -17.92
CA VAL A 228 -8.70 -30.71 -16.79
C VAL A 228 -8.30 -29.37 -16.18
N VAL A 229 -7.88 -29.39 -14.92
CA VAL A 229 -7.07 -28.34 -14.29
C VAL A 229 -5.66 -28.86 -14.04
N VAL A 230 -4.67 -27.97 -14.05
CA VAL A 230 -3.25 -28.31 -13.88
C VAL A 230 -2.65 -27.56 -12.68
N ALA A 231 -1.99 -28.30 -11.79
CA ALA A 231 -1.19 -27.78 -10.69
C ALA A 231 0.30 -27.99 -11.02
N ASP A 232 1.13 -26.98 -10.75
CA ASP A 232 2.57 -26.98 -11.06
C ASP A 232 3.29 -26.16 -9.98
N ALA A 233 3.34 -24.81 -10.09
CA ALA A 233 4.04 -24.02 -9.09
C ALA A 233 3.35 -22.73 -8.65
N CYS A 234 3.67 -22.30 -7.43
CA CYS A 234 3.25 -21.04 -6.82
C CYS A 234 4.45 -20.25 -6.32
N LYS A 235 4.36 -18.91 -6.40
CA LYS A 235 5.32 -17.96 -5.83
C LYS A 235 4.60 -16.93 -4.97
N VAL A 236 5.09 -16.70 -3.75
CA VAL A 236 4.66 -15.63 -2.84
C VAL A 236 5.85 -14.72 -2.58
N GLY A 237 5.71 -13.43 -2.89
CA GLY A 237 6.76 -12.43 -2.71
C GLY A 237 7.49 -12.02 -4.00
N GLY A 238 8.18 -10.87 -3.92
CA GLY A 238 8.90 -10.26 -5.04
C GLY A 238 10.34 -10.77 -5.18
N GLY A 239 10.99 -11.11 -4.05
CA GLY A 239 12.33 -11.68 -4.02
C GLY A 239 13.45 -10.70 -4.32
N VAL A 240 14.67 -11.24 -4.34
CA VAL A 240 15.89 -10.52 -4.72
C VAL A 240 16.43 -11.03 -6.05
N GLY A 241 17.29 -10.23 -6.68
CA GLY A 241 17.97 -10.62 -7.92
C GLY A 241 18.75 -11.92 -7.76
N SER A 242 18.52 -12.86 -8.67
CA SER A 242 19.02 -14.24 -8.58
C SER A 242 19.93 -14.65 -9.74
N VAL A 243 20.11 -13.79 -10.75
CA VAL A 243 20.99 -14.05 -11.91
C VAL A 243 22.42 -13.61 -11.58
N ASP A 244 23.37 -14.54 -11.64
CA ASP A 244 24.80 -14.26 -11.50
C ASP A 244 25.48 -14.12 -12.87
N ARG A 245 26.20 -13.01 -13.06
CA ARG A 245 26.96 -12.70 -14.30
C ARG A 245 28.47 -12.97 -14.18
N GLY A 246 28.87 -13.75 -13.17
CA GLY A 246 30.25 -14.12 -12.88
C GLY A 246 30.94 -13.22 -11.85
N GLY A 247 30.23 -12.22 -11.31
CA GLY A 247 30.70 -11.34 -10.23
C GLY A 247 29.70 -11.22 -9.09
N GLY A 248 28.72 -12.13 -9.01
CA GLY A 248 27.62 -12.11 -8.05
C GLY A 248 26.31 -11.58 -8.65
N THR A 249 25.22 -11.89 -7.97
CA THR A 249 23.89 -11.30 -8.21
C THR A 249 23.88 -9.81 -7.91
N SER A 250 22.85 -9.09 -8.35
CA SER A 250 22.68 -7.66 -8.01
C SER A 250 22.63 -7.40 -6.50
N GLY A 251 22.09 -8.37 -5.73
CA GLY A 251 21.87 -8.23 -4.29
C GLY A 251 20.76 -7.23 -3.95
N ARG A 252 19.92 -6.88 -4.95
CA ARG A 252 18.86 -5.88 -4.85
C ARG A 252 17.48 -6.55 -4.87
N PRO A 253 16.44 -5.90 -4.31
CA PRO A 253 15.06 -6.31 -4.54
C PRO A 253 14.78 -6.45 -6.03
N ARG A 254 14.08 -7.51 -6.45
CA ARG A 254 13.92 -7.83 -7.87
C ARG A 254 13.11 -6.80 -8.66
N TRP A 255 12.21 -6.07 -8.01
CA TRP A 255 11.48 -4.97 -8.65
C TRP A 255 12.43 -3.86 -9.16
N GLU A 256 13.60 -3.71 -8.53
CA GLU A 256 14.64 -2.78 -8.98
C GLU A 256 15.41 -3.28 -10.20
N GLU A 257 15.38 -4.59 -10.50
CA GLU A 257 16.10 -5.16 -11.64
C GLU A 257 15.40 -4.93 -12.96
N CYS A 258 16.20 -4.98 -14.02
CA CYS A 258 15.73 -4.74 -15.35
C CYS A 258 14.94 -5.92 -15.96
N SER A 259 14.18 -5.63 -17.03
CA SER A 259 13.28 -6.60 -17.67
C SER A 259 14.01 -7.86 -18.15
N ARG A 260 15.29 -7.73 -18.50
CA ARG A 260 16.17 -8.82 -18.94
C ARG A 260 16.22 -9.95 -17.90
N TYR A 261 16.58 -9.63 -16.65
CA TYR A 261 16.76 -10.64 -15.61
C TYR A 261 15.43 -11.21 -15.13
N TYR A 262 14.36 -10.42 -15.16
CA TYR A 262 13.04 -10.95 -14.88
C TYR A 262 12.60 -11.97 -15.94
N ALA A 263 12.93 -11.75 -17.23
CA ALA A 263 12.66 -12.74 -18.28
C ALA A 263 13.51 -14.01 -18.14
N GLU A 264 14.77 -13.87 -17.71
CA GLU A 264 15.66 -15.00 -17.42
C GLU A 264 15.15 -15.84 -16.23
N PHE A 265 14.76 -15.17 -15.14
CA PHE A 265 14.14 -15.79 -13.96
C PHE A 265 12.84 -16.53 -14.31
N ASP A 266 12.03 -15.96 -15.20
CA ASP A 266 10.78 -16.55 -15.67
C ASP A 266 11.00 -17.73 -16.65
N GLN A 267 12.26 -18.08 -16.92
CA GLN A 267 12.68 -19.17 -17.83
C GLN A 267 12.17 -18.98 -19.26
N MET A 268 12.07 -17.73 -19.72
CA MET A 268 11.76 -17.45 -21.13
C MET A 268 12.89 -17.97 -22.04
N PRO A 269 12.64 -18.20 -23.34
CA PRO A 269 13.72 -18.53 -24.27
C PRO A 269 14.76 -17.39 -24.33
N SER A 270 16.05 -17.73 -24.48
CA SER A 270 17.13 -16.74 -24.56
C SER A 270 16.95 -15.74 -25.71
N SER A 271 16.23 -16.09 -26.78
CA SER A 271 15.87 -15.14 -27.84
C SER A 271 15.06 -13.92 -27.35
N VAL A 272 14.46 -14.00 -26.16
CA VAL A 272 13.69 -12.93 -25.53
C VAL A 272 14.58 -11.93 -24.78
N TYR A 273 15.66 -12.39 -24.12
CA TYR A 273 16.45 -11.57 -23.18
C TYR A 273 17.98 -11.66 -23.33
N ASP A 274 18.50 -12.54 -24.20
CA ASP A 274 19.93 -12.78 -24.42
C ASP A 274 20.22 -12.93 -25.93
N VAL A 275 20.04 -11.84 -26.68
CA VAL A 275 20.26 -11.84 -28.13
C VAL A 275 21.75 -11.67 -28.43
N SER A 276 22.30 -12.63 -29.18
CA SER A 276 23.70 -12.67 -29.59
C SER A 276 24.17 -11.34 -30.18
N GLY A 277 25.24 -10.80 -29.60
CA GLY A 277 25.90 -9.58 -30.07
C GLY A 277 25.46 -8.29 -29.38
N LEU A 278 24.54 -8.36 -28.42
CA LEU A 278 24.17 -7.25 -27.54
C LEU A 278 24.81 -7.43 -26.16
N ASP A 279 25.10 -6.31 -25.49
CA ASP A 279 25.38 -6.30 -24.05
C ASP A 279 24.07 -6.29 -23.26
N ASP A 280 24.14 -6.61 -21.96
CA ASP A 280 22.95 -6.76 -21.11
C ASP A 280 22.10 -5.48 -21.07
N GLY A 281 22.73 -4.29 -21.13
CA GLY A 281 22.03 -2.99 -21.19
C GLY A 281 21.26 -2.77 -22.50
N SER A 282 21.88 -3.06 -23.64
CA SER A 282 21.22 -2.97 -24.96
C SER A 282 20.14 -4.04 -25.13
N ASP A 283 20.32 -5.19 -24.49
CA ASP A 283 19.32 -6.24 -24.48
C ASP A 283 18.12 -5.87 -23.60
N ASN A 284 18.37 -5.27 -22.44
CA ASN A 284 17.30 -4.83 -21.55
C ASN A 284 16.25 -3.96 -22.27
N VAL A 285 16.68 -2.89 -22.94
CA VAL A 285 15.74 -1.96 -23.61
C VAL A 285 14.89 -2.64 -24.69
N SER A 286 15.35 -3.73 -25.28
CA SER A 286 14.57 -4.47 -26.30
C SER A 286 13.83 -5.68 -25.71
N THR A 287 14.04 -6.01 -24.44
CA THR A 287 13.41 -7.16 -23.77
C THR A 287 11.90 -6.97 -23.62
N PRO A 288 11.36 -5.84 -23.11
CA PRO A 288 9.92 -5.66 -22.98
C PRO A 288 9.12 -5.98 -24.26
N PRO A 289 9.40 -5.39 -25.44
CA PRO A 289 8.64 -5.71 -26.65
C PRO A 289 8.86 -7.15 -27.14
N ARG A 290 10.00 -7.80 -26.84
CA ARG A 290 10.20 -9.23 -27.13
C ARG A 290 9.38 -10.13 -26.21
N LYS A 291 9.25 -9.79 -24.92
CA LYS A 291 8.35 -10.49 -23.98
C LYS A 291 6.91 -10.38 -24.47
N LEU A 292 6.49 -9.18 -24.89
CA LEU A 292 5.17 -8.93 -25.48
C LEU A 292 4.91 -9.81 -26.71
N LEU A 293 5.86 -9.92 -27.64
CA LEU A 293 5.72 -10.78 -28.82
C LEU A 293 5.77 -12.28 -28.51
N TRP A 294 6.51 -12.70 -27.48
CA TRP A 294 6.55 -14.10 -27.06
C TRP A 294 5.23 -14.51 -26.38
N TRP A 295 4.69 -13.63 -25.53
CA TRP A 295 3.44 -13.84 -24.82
C TRP A 295 2.23 -13.69 -25.76
N LYS A 296 2.27 -12.73 -26.69
CA LYS A 296 1.23 -12.46 -27.71
C LYS A 296 -0.09 -11.98 -27.09
N ASP A 297 -1.03 -11.62 -27.97
CA ASP A 297 -2.41 -11.27 -27.60
C ASP A 297 -2.49 -10.07 -26.63
N PHE A 298 -1.76 -9.01 -26.97
CA PHE A 298 -1.84 -7.71 -26.31
C PHE A 298 -2.54 -6.69 -27.20
N ASP A 299 -3.43 -5.92 -26.59
CA ASP A 299 -4.17 -4.84 -27.25
C ASP A 299 -3.36 -3.54 -27.32
N LEU A 300 -2.44 -3.33 -26.38
CA LEU A 300 -1.66 -2.09 -26.26
C LEU A 300 -0.35 -2.31 -25.50
N ALA A 301 0.68 -1.52 -25.83
CA ALA A 301 1.90 -1.43 -25.04
C ALA A 301 2.28 0.03 -24.76
N PHE A 302 2.65 0.34 -23.52
CA PHE A 302 3.05 1.65 -23.08
C PHE A 302 4.43 1.59 -22.42
N ALA A 303 5.31 2.51 -22.79
CA ALA A 303 6.64 2.66 -22.22
C ALA A 303 6.76 4.00 -21.48
N LEU A 304 7.12 3.95 -20.19
CA LEU A 304 7.22 5.13 -19.33
C LEU A 304 8.68 5.49 -19.05
N HIS A 305 9.07 6.68 -19.49
CA HIS A 305 10.41 7.24 -19.37
C HIS A 305 10.42 8.66 -18.81
N SER A 306 11.60 9.06 -18.31
CA SER A 306 11.92 10.47 -18.09
C SER A 306 13.23 10.79 -18.80
N ASN A 307 13.36 12.02 -19.27
CA ASN A 307 14.36 12.38 -20.26
C ASN A 307 15.61 13.00 -19.61
N ALA A 308 16.71 13.00 -20.36
CA ALA A 308 17.90 13.77 -20.04
C ALA A 308 18.58 14.28 -21.32
N ALA A 309 19.19 15.47 -21.23
CA ALA A 309 20.00 16.02 -22.31
C ALA A 309 21.21 16.80 -21.76
N SER A 310 21.00 18.06 -21.37
CA SER A 310 22.06 19.01 -21.00
C SER A 310 21.85 19.66 -19.63
N GLY A 311 20.89 19.16 -18.85
CA GLY A 311 20.41 19.77 -17.60
C GLY A 311 19.54 21.03 -17.77
N THR A 312 19.41 21.55 -19.00
CA THR A 312 18.62 22.76 -19.30
C THR A 312 17.37 22.48 -20.13
N ALA A 313 17.28 21.31 -20.76
CA ALA A 313 16.10 20.90 -21.50
C ALA A 313 14.94 20.59 -20.54
N ARG A 314 13.71 20.83 -21.00
CA ARG A 314 12.49 20.67 -20.20
C ARG A 314 11.33 20.19 -21.05
N GLY A 315 10.34 19.58 -20.39
CA GLY A 315 9.02 19.29 -20.94
C GLY A 315 8.78 17.86 -21.41
N THR A 316 7.59 17.64 -21.96
CA THR A 316 7.07 16.31 -22.30
C THR A 316 7.11 16.04 -23.80
N VAL A 317 7.58 14.86 -24.20
CA VAL A 317 7.51 14.34 -25.59
C VAL A 317 7.02 12.90 -25.58
N THR A 318 6.18 12.54 -26.55
CA THR A 318 5.77 11.16 -26.79
C THR A 318 6.32 10.67 -28.12
N TYR A 319 6.89 9.47 -28.12
CA TYR A 319 7.51 8.83 -29.28
C TYR A 319 6.68 7.64 -29.78
N THR A 320 6.64 7.48 -31.10
CA THR A 320 6.30 6.23 -31.77
C THR A 320 7.50 5.68 -32.55
N TYR A 321 7.39 4.44 -33.05
CA TYR A 321 8.49 3.84 -33.79
C TYR A 321 8.75 4.54 -35.12
N ASP A 322 10.03 4.78 -35.43
CA ASP A 322 10.49 5.18 -36.76
C ASP A 322 10.95 3.96 -37.57
N ASN A 323 10.26 3.65 -38.67
CA ASN A 323 10.69 2.63 -39.61
C ASN A 323 12.03 3.00 -40.30
N SER A 324 12.43 4.27 -40.33
CA SER A 324 13.64 4.78 -40.97
C SER A 324 13.82 4.27 -42.43
N GLY A 325 12.71 4.17 -43.17
CA GLY A 325 12.69 3.65 -44.54
C GLY A 325 12.65 2.12 -44.67
N SER A 326 12.61 1.37 -43.58
CA SER A 326 12.35 -0.09 -43.55
C SER A 326 10.85 -0.42 -43.61
N THR A 327 10.52 -1.71 -43.67
CA THR A 327 9.14 -2.25 -43.60
C THR A 327 8.91 -3.08 -42.34
N GLN A 328 9.65 -2.79 -41.26
CA GLN A 328 9.61 -3.61 -40.04
C GLN A 328 8.24 -3.57 -39.36
N HIS A 329 7.63 -2.38 -39.30
CA HIS A 329 6.28 -2.19 -38.79
C HIS A 329 5.29 -1.94 -39.93
N PRO A 330 4.13 -2.62 -39.96
CA PRO A 330 3.05 -2.30 -40.89
C PRO A 330 2.59 -0.85 -40.74
N GLN A 331 2.25 -0.18 -41.86
CA GLN A 331 1.83 1.22 -41.82
C GLN A 331 0.55 1.45 -40.99
N ALA A 332 -0.38 0.49 -41.00
CA ALA A 332 -1.59 0.57 -40.18
C ALA A 332 -1.26 0.61 -38.68
N LEU A 333 -0.30 -0.21 -38.24
CA LEU A 333 0.17 -0.22 -36.86
C LEU A 333 0.82 1.12 -36.46
N LEU A 334 1.62 1.70 -37.34
CA LEU A 334 2.24 3.02 -37.09
C LEU A 334 1.18 4.12 -36.96
N ASN A 335 0.13 4.08 -37.78
CA ASN A 335 -0.96 5.05 -37.71
C ASN A 335 -1.77 4.92 -36.41
N ASP A 336 -2.05 3.69 -35.98
CA ASP A 336 -2.75 3.43 -34.72
C ASP A 336 -1.90 3.84 -33.51
N SER A 337 -0.60 3.53 -33.55
CA SER A 337 0.37 3.95 -32.54
C SER A 337 0.46 5.48 -32.45
N LEU A 338 0.43 6.19 -33.57
CA LEU A 338 0.41 7.65 -33.60
C LEU A 338 -0.89 8.23 -33.03
N SER A 339 -2.03 7.62 -33.34
CA SER A 339 -3.34 8.04 -32.79
C SER A 339 -3.38 7.86 -31.27
N TYR A 340 -2.87 6.73 -30.79
CA TYR A 340 -2.70 6.46 -29.36
C TYR A 340 -1.73 7.46 -28.70
N ALA A 341 -0.52 7.64 -29.25
CA ALA A 341 0.47 8.57 -28.74
C ALA A 341 -0.05 10.02 -28.66
N THR A 342 -0.88 10.42 -29.64
CA THR A 342 -1.53 11.74 -29.65
C THR A 342 -2.44 11.93 -28.44
N LEU A 343 -3.21 10.89 -28.07
CA LEU A 343 -4.06 10.94 -26.88
C LEU A 343 -3.22 11.05 -25.61
N VAL A 344 -2.17 10.24 -25.48
CA VAL A 344 -1.25 10.29 -24.33
C VAL A 344 -0.62 11.67 -24.19
N GLN A 345 -0.04 12.21 -25.27
CA GLN A 345 0.56 13.54 -25.26
C GLN A 345 -0.47 14.60 -24.84
N ASN A 346 -1.68 14.57 -25.40
CA ASN A 346 -2.68 15.59 -25.12
C ASN A 346 -3.21 15.55 -23.68
N GLU A 347 -3.49 14.37 -23.13
CA GLU A 347 -3.98 14.25 -21.75
C GLU A 347 -2.89 14.61 -20.74
N VAL A 348 -1.66 14.13 -20.91
CA VAL A 348 -0.53 14.49 -20.03
C VAL A 348 -0.27 15.99 -20.08
N MET A 349 -0.29 16.60 -21.26
CA MET A 349 -0.08 18.04 -21.41
C MET A 349 -1.14 18.88 -20.70
N ARG A 350 -2.39 18.41 -20.55
CA ARG A 350 -3.41 19.14 -19.76
C ARG A 350 -2.97 19.24 -18.31
N VAL A 351 -2.60 18.11 -17.70
CA VAL A 351 -2.13 18.04 -16.32
C VAL A 351 -0.86 18.87 -16.12
N CYS A 352 0.14 18.69 -16.98
CA CYS A 352 1.40 19.43 -16.85
C CYS A 352 1.22 20.95 -17.00
N ASN A 353 0.33 21.40 -17.88
CA ASN A 353 0.03 22.83 -18.00
C ASN A 353 -0.70 23.39 -16.78
N ASP A 354 -1.64 22.63 -16.20
CA ASP A 354 -2.36 23.04 -14.98
C ASP A 354 -1.41 23.16 -13.79
N TRP A 355 -0.50 22.19 -13.62
CA TRP A 355 0.55 22.22 -12.61
C TRP A 355 1.53 23.37 -12.83
N ALA A 356 2.01 23.56 -14.06
CA ALA A 356 2.90 24.67 -14.38
C ALA A 356 2.23 26.02 -14.09
N ALA A 357 0.97 26.21 -14.48
CA ALA A 357 0.24 27.43 -14.21
C ALA A 357 0.06 27.69 -12.70
N ALA A 358 -0.24 26.65 -11.91
CA ALA A 358 -0.35 26.76 -10.45
C ALA A 358 0.98 27.16 -9.79
N ASN A 359 2.10 26.78 -10.38
CA ASN A 359 3.45 27.05 -9.86
C ASN A 359 4.15 28.24 -10.53
N SER A 360 3.39 29.12 -11.21
CA SER A 360 3.95 30.28 -11.95
C SER A 360 5.04 29.90 -12.98
N ASP A 361 4.94 28.69 -13.52
CA ASP A 361 5.83 28.10 -14.51
C ASP A 361 5.12 27.99 -15.89
N THR A 362 5.87 27.64 -16.93
CA THR A 362 5.32 27.31 -18.26
C THR A 362 5.85 25.95 -18.69
N TRP A 363 4.93 25.02 -18.97
CA TRP A 363 5.33 23.69 -19.39
C TRP A 363 5.72 23.65 -20.87
N ASN A 364 6.82 22.97 -21.16
CA ASN A 364 7.30 22.81 -22.53
C ASN A 364 6.62 21.61 -23.20
N ASN A 365 5.68 21.87 -24.10
CA ASN A 365 5.13 20.84 -24.97
C ASN A 365 6.10 20.54 -26.12
N ARG A 366 6.78 19.40 -26.08
CA ARG A 366 7.72 18.98 -27.14
C ARG A 366 7.05 18.12 -28.23
N GLY A 367 5.75 17.88 -28.08
CA GLY A 367 4.90 17.25 -29.10
C GLY A 367 5.17 15.76 -29.30
N LEU A 368 4.85 15.31 -30.52
CA LEU A 368 5.02 13.93 -30.95
C LEU A 368 6.28 13.81 -31.81
N ASN A 369 7.04 12.73 -31.63
CA ASN A 369 8.19 12.41 -32.46
C ASN A 369 8.21 10.93 -32.82
N THR A 370 9.08 10.57 -33.76
CA THR A 370 9.37 9.16 -34.08
C THR A 370 10.83 8.86 -33.78
N ALA A 371 11.11 7.65 -33.29
CA ALA A 371 12.47 7.20 -33.01
C ALA A 371 12.60 5.67 -33.07
N ASN A 372 13.81 5.20 -33.37
CA ASN A 372 14.15 3.77 -33.36
C ASN A 372 14.64 3.32 -31.97
N PHE A 373 13.77 3.45 -30.97
CA PHE A 373 14.05 3.03 -29.60
C PHE A 373 13.84 1.53 -29.40
N GLY A 374 14.72 0.90 -28.59
CA GLY A 374 14.68 -0.54 -28.32
C GLY A 374 13.32 -1.03 -27.84
N GLU A 375 12.65 -0.26 -26.98
CA GLU A 375 11.35 -0.61 -26.40
C GLU A 375 10.19 -0.58 -27.41
N LEU A 376 10.36 0.09 -28.55
CA LEU A 376 9.36 0.14 -29.63
C LEU A 376 9.78 -0.73 -30.82
N ARG A 377 11.09 -0.96 -30.98
CA ARG A 377 11.69 -1.50 -32.20
C ARG A 377 11.08 -2.82 -32.60
N THR A 378 11.07 -3.81 -31.72
CA THR A 378 10.63 -5.15 -32.09
C THR A 378 9.12 -5.31 -32.06
N ASN A 379 8.37 -4.41 -31.43
CA ASN A 379 6.91 -4.51 -31.32
C ASN A 379 6.20 -4.15 -32.63
N ASN A 380 6.24 -5.06 -33.59
CA ASN A 380 5.59 -4.89 -34.90
C ASN A 380 4.16 -5.46 -34.96
N LYS A 381 3.53 -5.71 -33.81
CA LYS A 381 2.20 -6.35 -33.72
C LYS A 381 1.19 -5.62 -32.82
N THR A 382 1.61 -4.72 -31.94
CA THR A 382 0.73 -4.09 -30.95
C THR A 382 0.94 -2.58 -30.94
N PRO A 383 -0.14 -1.75 -30.99
CA PRO A 383 0.00 -0.30 -30.92
C PRO A 383 0.79 0.12 -29.69
N SER A 384 1.74 1.03 -29.87
CA SER A 384 2.63 1.41 -28.77
C SER A 384 3.16 2.83 -28.86
N CYS A 385 3.48 3.38 -27.71
CA CYS A 385 4.21 4.63 -27.60
C CYS A 385 5.13 4.61 -26.37
N LEU A 386 6.13 5.47 -26.43
CA LEU A 386 7.04 5.75 -25.32
C LEU A 386 6.84 7.21 -24.91
N LEU A 387 6.51 7.44 -23.64
CA LEU A 387 6.39 8.78 -23.06
C LEU A 387 7.68 9.14 -22.34
N GLU A 388 8.30 10.23 -22.75
CA GLU A 388 9.29 10.94 -21.95
C GLU A 388 8.57 12.06 -21.19
N MET A 389 8.21 11.78 -19.93
CA MET A 389 7.25 12.60 -19.19
C MET A 389 7.76 14.00 -18.86
N ALA A 390 9.04 14.12 -18.49
CA ALA A 390 9.73 15.34 -18.08
C ALA A 390 11.25 15.07 -18.05
N PHE A 391 12.09 16.10 -17.89
CA PHE A 391 13.55 15.96 -17.84
C PHE A 391 14.08 15.79 -16.41
N HIS A 392 14.57 14.60 -16.04
CA HIS A 392 15.10 14.35 -14.69
C HIS A 392 16.46 15.03 -14.45
N ASP A 393 17.20 15.37 -15.50
CA ASP A 393 18.45 16.12 -15.39
C ASP A 393 18.25 17.65 -15.26
N ASN A 394 17.03 18.15 -15.42
CA ASN A 394 16.67 19.54 -15.17
C ASN A 394 16.05 19.72 -13.78
N ALA A 395 16.54 20.69 -12.99
CA ALA A 395 16.11 20.87 -11.60
C ALA A 395 14.60 21.15 -11.43
N GLN A 396 13.98 21.90 -12.33
CA GLN A 396 12.55 22.24 -12.24
C GLN A 396 11.67 21.04 -12.60
N ASP A 397 11.96 20.38 -13.73
CA ASP A 397 11.24 19.17 -14.12
C ASP A 397 11.45 18.03 -13.11
N ALA A 398 12.66 17.89 -12.55
CA ALA A 398 12.98 16.97 -11.48
C ALA A 398 12.15 17.25 -10.20
N TRP A 399 11.88 18.51 -9.87
CA TRP A 399 10.99 18.84 -8.75
C TRP A 399 9.57 18.30 -8.96
N TYR A 400 9.00 18.46 -10.16
CA TYR A 400 7.72 17.84 -10.48
C TYR A 400 7.80 16.31 -10.43
N ILE A 401 8.87 15.71 -10.98
CA ILE A 401 9.04 14.26 -10.92
C ILE A 401 9.16 13.78 -9.47
N ARG A 402 9.76 14.52 -8.53
CA ARG A 402 9.81 14.10 -7.11
C ARG A 402 8.46 14.22 -6.40
N ASN A 403 7.57 15.08 -6.90
CA ASN A 403 6.25 15.28 -6.32
C ASN A 403 5.29 14.11 -6.64
N PRO A 404 4.83 13.35 -5.62
CA PRO A 404 3.93 12.22 -5.82
C PRO A 404 2.54 12.61 -6.34
N ASN A 405 2.00 13.78 -5.96
CA ASN A 405 0.73 14.27 -6.49
C ASN A 405 0.83 14.55 -8.00
N TRP A 406 1.95 15.13 -8.45
CA TRP A 406 2.18 15.32 -9.88
C TRP A 406 2.28 13.97 -10.63
N ARG A 407 3.02 12.99 -10.08
CA ARG A 407 3.10 11.63 -10.65
C ARG A 407 1.75 10.96 -10.76
N HIS A 408 0.94 11.05 -9.70
CA HIS A 408 -0.42 10.53 -9.65
C HIS A 408 -1.28 11.12 -10.77
N ASP A 409 -1.24 12.45 -10.95
CA ASP A 409 -2.05 13.13 -11.95
C ASP A 409 -1.64 12.79 -13.38
N VAL A 410 -0.33 12.70 -13.63
CA VAL A 410 0.19 12.26 -14.92
C VAL A 410 -0.18 10.79 -15.18
N ALA A 411 -0.10 9.91 -14.18
CA ALA A 411 -0.53 8.52 -14.30
C ALA A 411 -2.03 8.41 -14.62
N ARG A 412 -2.88 9.19 -13.93
CA ARG A 412 -4.32 9.28 -14.22
C ARG A 412 -4.57 9.80 -15.63
N ALA A 413 -3.79 10.77 -16.13
CA ALA A 413 -3.89 11.27 -17.49
C ALA A 413 -3.51 10.21 -18.55
N ILE A 414 -2.45 9.44 -18.30
CA ILE A 414 -2.07 8.31 -19.15
C ILE A 414 -3.18 7.26 -19.20
N TYR A 415 -3.76 6.89 -18.05
CA TYR A 415 -4.91 6.00 -17.98
C TYR A 415 -6.11 6.54 -18.78
N LYS A 416 -6.49 7.82 -18.62
CA LYS A 416 -7.56 8.46 -19.38
C LYS A 416 -7.32 8.36 -20.89
N ALA A 417 -6.09 8.59 -21.33
CA ALA A 417 -5.70 8.46 -22.75
C ALA A 417 -5.85 7.02 -23.26
N ILE A 418 -5.41 6.02 -22.47
CA ILE A 418 -5.52 4.60 -22.80
C ILE A 418 -7.00 4.17 -22.91
N ALA A 419 -7.84 4.56 -21.95
CA ALA A 419 -9.28 4.28 -22.00
C ALA A 419 -9.93 4.90 -23.24
N ARG A 420 -9.57 6.15 -23.56
CA ARG A 420 -10.08 6.88 -24.72
C ARG A 420 -9.60 6.36 -26.07
N TYR A 421 -8.43 5.72 -26.09
CA TYR A 421 -7.93 5.05 -27.28
C TYR A 421 -8.86 3.91 -27.71
N PHE A 422 -9.30 3.07 -26.75
CA PHE A 422 -10.23 1.98 -27.03
C PHE A 422 -11.67 2.44 -27.23
N ASN A 423 -12.09 3.50 -26.52
CA ASN A 423 -13.40 4.08 -26.67
C ASN A 423 -13.34 5.58 -26.37
N SER A 424 -13.50 6.44 -27.37
CA SER A 424 -13.44 7.89 -27.19
C SER A 424 -14.48 8.46 -26.20
N ALA A 425 -15.54 7.69 -25.91
CA ALA A 425 -16.57 8.01 -24.91
C ALA A 425 -16.42 7.17 -23.62
N ALA A 426 -15.22 6.65 -23.34
CA ALA A 426 -14.94 5.87 -22.13
C ALA A 426 -15.35 6.65 -20.88
N VAL A 427 -16.10 5.97 -20.00
CA VAL A 427 -16.38 6.46 -18.66
C VAL A 427 -15.12 6.29 -17.83
N ILE A 428 -14.70 7.35 -17.15
CA ILE A 428 -13.51 7.38 -16.33
C ILE A 428 -13.82 6.98 -14.89
N LEU A 429 -12.87 6.34 -14.21
CA LEU A 429 -12.97 5.98 -12.79
C LEU A 429 -13.28 7.21 -11.92
N PRO A 430 -14.17 7.09 -10.91
CA PRO A 430 -14.36 8.16 -9.92
C PRO A 430 -13.09 8.48 -9.13
N LEU A 431 -13.11 9.60 -8.43
CA LEU A 431 -12.12 9.90 -7.39
C LEU A 431 -12.49 9.17 -6.08
N PRO A 432 -11.51 8.91 -5.20
CA PRO A 432 -11.76 8.33 -3.88
C PRO A 432 -12.80 9.14 -3.07
N PRO A 433 -13.62 8.50 -2.23
CA PRO A 433 -14.45 9.22 -1.26
C PRO A 433 -13.60 9.93 -0.19
N THR A 434 -14.09 11.05 0.34
CA THR A 434 -13.43 11.85 1.39
C THR A 434 -14.36 12.10 2.59
N HIS A 435 -13.93 12.88 3.58
CA HIS A 435 -14.72 13.24 4.78
C HIS A 435 -15.19 12.03 5.59
N LEU A 436 -14.31 11.03 5.76
CA LEU A 436 -14.70 9.78 6.37
C LEU A 436 -15.00 9.96 7.86
N SER A 437 -15.97 9.19 8.36
CA SER A 437 -16.14 8.98 9.80
C SER A 437 -16.67 7.60 10.07
N MET A 438 -16.29 7.01 11.19
CA MET A 438 -16.81 5.74 11.67
C MET A 438 -17.11 5.85 13.16
N ARG A 439 -18.41 5.75 13.49
CA ARG A 439 -18.91 6.01 14.84
C ARG A 439 -19.75 4.87 15.38
N ASN A 440 -19.63 4.60 16.67
CA ASN A 440 -20.57 3.77 17.40
C ASN A 440 -21.96 4.43 17.40
N THR A 441 -22.94 3.78 16.78
CA THR A 441 -24.31 4.34 16.60
C THR A 441 -25.38 3.55 17.33
N GLY A 442 -25.02 2.43 17.95
CA GLY A 442 -25.92 1.61 18.76
C GLY A 442 -25.21 0.37 19.29
N THR A 443 -25.95 -0.46 20.01
CA THR A 443 -25.42 -1.72 20.57
C THR A 443 -24.93 -2.66 19.46
N GLY A 444 -23.62 -2.89 19.42
CA GLY A 444 -22.96 -3.69 18.39
C GLY A 444 -23.09 -3.11 16.99
N GLN A 445 -23.30 -1.79 16.89
CA GLN A 445 -23.47 -1.09 15.62
C GLN A 445 -22.47 0.05 15.48
N ALA A 446 -21.86 0.12 14.31
CA ALA A 446 -21.02 1.25 13.91
C ALA A 446 -21.44 1.72 12.52
N THR A 447 -21.55 3.03 12.33
CA THR A 447 -21.90 3.62 11.04
C THR A 447 -20.70 4.35 10.47
N ILE A 448 -20.34 3.98 9.24
CA ILE A 448 -19.36 4.65 8.39
C ILE A 448 -20.10 5.68 7.54
N ASN A 449 -19.59 6.91 7.44
CA ASN A 449 -20.07 7.95 6.54
C ASN A 449 -18.92 8.51 5.72
N TRP A 450 -19.22 9.02 4.53
CA TRP A 450 -18.26 9.66 3.63
C TRP A 450 -18.96 10.69 2.75
N GLN A 451 -18.20 11.40 1.93
CA GLN A 451 -18.70 12.26 0.86
C GLN A 451 -18.21 11.81 -0.51
N ALA A 452 -19.03 12.09 -1.52
CA ALA A 452 -18.65 11.89 -2.92
C ALA A 452 -17.65 12.97 -3.35
N GLN A 453 -16.54 12.58 -3.98
CA GLN A 453 -15.65 13.54 -4.59
C GLN A 453 -15.97 13.74 -6.07
N THR A 454 -16.12 15.00 -6.48
CA THR A 454 -16.41 15.38 -7.87
C THR A 454 -15.11 15.70 -8.59
N ASP A 455 -14.90 15.16 -9.79
CA ASP A 455 -13.85 15.61 -10.73
C ASP A 455 -14.43 16.68 -11.68
N PRO A 456 -14.28 17.99 -11.40
CA PRO A 456 -14.79 19.05 -12.28
C PRO A 456 -14.21 19.04 -13.69
N LEU A 457 -13.07 18.38 -13.90
CA LEU A 457 -12.42 18.28 -15.21
C LEU A 457 -12.77 16.96 -15.93
N GLU A 458 -13.48 16.05 -15.28
CA GLU A 458 -13.90 14.75 -15.82
C GLU A 458 -15.32 14.41 -15.39
N THR A 459 -16.32 14.96 -16.07
CA THR A 459 -17.73 14.73 -15.72
C THR A 459 -18.16 13.27 -15.80
N SER A 460 -17.47 12.44 -16.60
CA SER A 460 -17.74 11.00 -16.68
C SER A 460 -17.32 10.24 -15.40
N ALA A 461 -16.42 10.80 -14.58
CA ALA A 461 -15.96 10.23 -13.32
C ALA A 461 -16.95 10.38 -12.15
N THR A 462 -18.23 10.63 -12.44
CA THR A 462 -19.24 10.75 -11.38
C THR A 462 -19.48 9.38 -10.73
N PRO A 463 -19.43 9.27 -9.39
CA PRO A 463 -19.72 8.02 -8.69
C PRO A 463 -21.20 7.64 -8.80
N THR A 464 -21.49 6.36 -9.00
CA THR A 464 -22.86 5.80 -9.02
C THR A 464 -23.12 4.80 -7.89
N GLY A 465 -22.07 4.44 -7.15
CA GLY A 465 -22.13 3.52 -6.02
C GLY A 465 -20.81 3.50 -5.26
N TYR A 466 -20.75 2.76 -4.16
CA TYR A 466 -19.56 2.64 -3.33
C TYR A 466 -19.32 1.20 -2.90
N ARG A 467 -18.12 0.90 -2.44
CA ARG A 467 -17.78 -0.36 -1.79
C ARG A 467 -17.05 -0.08 -0.48
N VAL A 468 -17.43 -0.81 0.56
CA VAL A 468 -16.86 -0.71 1.91
C VAL A 468 -16.02 -1.95 2.18
N TYR A 469 -14.76 -1.74 2.48
CA TYR A 469 -13.77 -2.74 2.87
C TYR A 469 -13.59 -2.70 4.38
N LEU A 470 -13.50 -3.87 5.03
CA LEU A 470 -13.35 -3.96 6.48
C LEU A 470 -12.12 -4.78 6.85
N SER A 471 -11.53 -4.42 7.99
CA SER A 471 -10.35 -5.07 8.54
C SER A 471 -10.42 -5.13 10.07
N ASP A 472 -9.79 -6.15 10.66
CA ASP A 472 -9.65 -6.32 12.12
C ASP A 472 -8.36 -5.70 12.68
N ASP A 473 -7.33 -5.58 11.84
CA ASP A 473 -5.98 -5.12 12.21
C ASP A 473 -5.59 -3.79 11.54
N GLY A 474 -6.43 -3.29 10.62
CA GLY A 474 -6.19 -2.09 9.81
C GLY A 474 -5.18 -2.30 8.69
N PHE A 475 -4.72 -3.53 8.48
CA PHE A 475 -3.75 -3.92 7.47
C PHE A 475 -4.38 -4.82 6.41
N SER A 476 -5.07 -5.86 6.87
CA SER A 476 -5.63 -6.95 6.08
C SER A 476 -7.12 -6.72 5.86
N PHE A 477 -7.52 -6.46 4.61
CA PHE A 477 -8.91 -6.15 4.27
C PHE A 477 -9.61 -7.36 3.63
N ASP A 478 -10.92 -7.45 3.84
CA ASP A 478 -11.74 -8.44 3.13
C ASP A 478 -12.04 -8.00 1.69
N SER A 479 -12.80 -8.80 0.92
CA SER A 479 -13.10 -8.51 -0.50
C SER A 479 -14.13 -7.38 -0.75
N GLY A 480 -14.54 -6.66 0.30
CA GLY A 480 -15.45 -5.53 0.25
C GLY A 480 -16.91 -5.85 -0.07
N ARG A 481 -17.83 -5.00 0.40
CA ARG A 481 -19.28 -5.11 0.14
C ARG A 481 -19.85 -3.85 -0.50
N ALA A 482 -20.85 -4.00 -1.37
CA ALA A 482 -21.46 -2.87 -2.06
C ALA A 482 -22.31 -2.01 -1.10
N ALA A 483 -22.12 -0.70 -1.16
CA ALA A 483 -22.99 0.31 -0.57
C ALA A 483 -23.70 1.06 -1.70
N ASN A 484 -24.89 0.57 -2.07
CA ASN A 484 -25.65 0.94 -3.27
C ASN A 484 -26.05 2.43 -3.33
N GLY A 485 -25.13 3.29 -3.77
CA GLY A 485 -25.36 4.73 -3.98
C GLY A 485 -25.57 5.56 -2.70
N SER A 486 -25.51 4.94 -1.52
CA SER A 486 -25.57 5.62 -0.23
C SER A 486 -24.18 6.07 0.17
N THR A 487 -24.05 7.25 0.78
CA THR A 487 -22.80 7.76 1.34
C THR A 487 -22.61 7.37 2.82
N SER A 488 -23.23 6.27 3.22
CA SER A 488 -23.10 5.68 4.55
C SER A 488 -23.33 4.17 4.52
N HIS A 489 -22.76 3.48 5.50
CA HIS A 489 -22.95 2.04 5.72
C HIS A 489 -22.92 1.72 7.21
N THR A 490 -23.89 0.95 7.70
CA THR A 490 -23.95 0.54 9.10
C THR A 490 -23.60 -0.92 9.25
N LEU A 491 -22.55 -1.18 10.03
CA LEU A 491 -22.18 -2.49 10.53
C LEU A 491 -23.09 -2.86 11.70
N THR A 492 -23.46 -4.12 11.79
CA THR A 492 -24.30 -4.64 12.88
C THR A 492 -23.70 -5.94 13.42
N GLY A 493 -24.02 -6.28 14.66
CA GLY A 493 -23.54 -7.52 15.29
C GLY A 493 -22.07 -7.50 15.68
N LEU A 494 -21.46 -6.32 15.83
CA LEU A 494 -20.10 -6.20 16.36
C LEU A 494 -20.08 -6.65 17.82
N ALA A 495 -19.16 -7.56 18.16
CA ALA A 495 -18.96 -8.02 19.53
C ALA A 495 -18.43 -6.87 20.41
N PRO A 496 -18.63 -6.91 21.75
CA PRO A 496 -18.01 -5.93 22.63
C PRO A 496 -16.47 -5.97 22.56
N GLY A 497 -15.82 -4.83 22.78
CA GLY A 497 -14.36 -4.68 22.76
C GLY A 497 -13.70 -4.98 21.41
N THR A 498 -14.47 -4.90 20.31
CA THR A 498 -13.99 -5.18 18.95
C THR A 498 -13.52 -3.90 18.30
N THR A 499 -12.27 -3.90 17.82
CA THR A 499 -11.76 -2.85 16.92
C THR A 499 -12.03 -3.26 15.48
N LYS A 500 -12.52 -2.32 14.67
CA LYS A 500 -12.69 -2.50 13.22
C LYS A 500 -12.13 -1.30 12.48
N PHE A 501 -11.57 -1.59 11.33
CA PHE A 501 -11.06 -0.61 10.38
C PHE A 501 -11.87 -0.68 9.09
N ALA A 502 -11.96 0.43 8.38
CA ALA A 502 -12.68 0.53 7.13
C ALA A 502 -11.97 1.44 6.13
N ARG A 503 -12.16 1.11 4.85
CA ARG A 503 -11.87 1.98 3.71
C ARG A 503 -13.04 1.95 2.74
N VAL A 504 -13.19 2.99 1.94
CA VAL A 504 -14.29 3.12 0.98
C VAL A 504 -13.73 3.45 -0.40
N THR A 505 -14.27 2.81 -1.44
CA THR A 505 -14.04 3.18 -2.83
C THR A 505 -15.35 3.63 -3.47
N ALA A 506 -15.24 4.49 -4.48
CA ALA A 506 -16.32 4.88 -5.36
C ALA A 506 -16.35 4.00 -6.61
N THR A 507 -17.52 3.77 -7.18
CA THR A 507 -17.71 2.91 -8.37
C THR A 507 -18.58 3.61 -9.41
N ASN A 508 -18.27 3.37 -10.68
CA ASN A 508 -19.14 3.70 -11.81
C ASN A 508 -18.93 2.72 -12.97
N ALA A 509 -19.54 2.99 -14.14
CA ALA A 509 -19.38 2.14 -15.31
C ALA A 509 -17.93 2.10 -15.86
N GLY A 510 -17.09 3.06 -15.49
CA GLY A 510 -15.67 3.11 -15.82
C GLY A 510 -14.81 2.18 -14.98
N GLY A 511 -15.22 1.87 -13.74
CA GLY A 511 -14.49 0.99 -12.82
C GLY A 511 -14.65 1.42 -11.36
N GLU A 512 -13.64 1.09 -10.56
CA GLU A 512 -13.58 1.38 -9.11
C GLU A 512 -12.46 2.39 -8.84
N SER A 513 -12.69 3.39 -7.97
CA SER A 513 -11.67 4.39 -7.64
C SER A 513 -10.50 3.75 -6.86
N LEU A 514 -9.43 4.51 -6.66
CA LEU A 514 -8.49 4.22 -5.56
C LEU A 514 -9.24 4.30 -4.21
N ARG A 515 -8.68 3.71 -3.16
CA ARG A 515 -9.29 3.67 -1.81
C ARG A 515 -9.18 5.02 -1.10
N SER A 516 -10.13 5.33 -0.23
CA SER A 516 -10.01 6.42 0.76
C SER A 516 -8.90 6.17 1.78
N GLU A 517 -8.62 7.17 2.63
CA GLU A 517 -7.94 6.99 3.91
C GLU A 517 -8.59 5.90 4.80
N LEU A 518 -7.83 5.50 5.81
CA LEU A 518 -8.20 4.51 6.81
C LEU A 518 -9.03 5.15 7.92
N ILE A 519 -10.22 4.60 8.18
CA ILE A 519 -11.04 4.98 9.34
C ILE A 519 -11.26 3.77 10.25
N CYS A 520 -11.58 4.01 11.52
CA CYS A 520 -11.72 2.93 12.50
C CYS A 520 -12.76 3.20 13.59
N VAL A 521 -13.10 2.16 14.33
CA VAL A 521 -13.95 2.21 15.50
C VAL A 521 -13.53 1.12 16.47
N ARG A 522 -13.77 1.34 17.75
CA ARG A 522 -13.78 0.27 18.74
C ARG A 522 -15.10 0.29 19.48
N THR A 523 -15.73 -0.88 19.59
CA THR A 523 -16.96 -1.02 20.37
C THR A 523 -16.66 -1.04 21.87
N PRO A 524 -17.60 -0.58 22.70
CA PRO A 524 -17.52 -0.74 24.16
C PRO A 524 -17.25 -2.17 24.61
N ASP A 525 -16.50 -2.36 25.70
CA ASP A 525 -16.25 -3.69 26.31
C ASP A 525 -17.52 -4.36 26.88
N SER A 526 -18.62 -3.59 27.02
CA SER A 526 -19.94 -4.15 27.25
C SER A 526 -20.98 -3.45 26.38
N GLN A 527 -21.88 -4.26 25.84
CA GLN A 527 -22.98 -3.84 24.98
C GLN A 527 -24.00 -3.00 25.75
N ALA A 528 -23.81 -1.68 25.78
CA ALA A 528 -24.76 -0.75 26.38
C ALA A 528 -25.20 0.30 25.33
N GLU A 529 -26.51 0.51 25.25
CA GLU A 529 -27.09 1.52 24.37
C GLU A 529 -26.74 2.94 24.84
N GLY A 530 -26.50 3.84 23.88
CA GLY A 530 -26.36 5.27 24.16
C GLY A 530 -25.07 5.70 24.86
N LEU A 531 -24.06 4.84 24.93
CA LEU A 531 -22.73 5.22 25.39
C LEU A 531 -22.04 6.10 24.35
N ALA A 532 -21.75 7.35 24.70
CA ALA A 532 -20.88 8.20 23.92
C ALA A 532 -19.44 7.69 24.01
N ALA A 533 -18.75 7.60 22.86
CA ALA A 533 -17.34 7.26 22.85
C ALA A 533 -16.53 8.30 23.64
N PRO A 534 -15.67 7.88 24.57
CA PRO A 534 -14.83 8.81 25.32
C PRO A 534 -13.73 9.41 24.43
N LEU A 535 -13.33 8.71 23.37
CA LEU A 535 -12.19 9.05 22.53
C LEU A 535 -12.63 9.19 21.07
N LEU A 536 -12.21 10.28 20.44
CA LEU A 536 -12.25 10.48 18.99
C LEU A 536 -10.83 10.48 18.45
N LEU A 537 -10.54 9.62 17.48
CA LEU A 537 -9.31 9.68 16.71
C LEU A 537 -9.55 10.51 15.44
N VAL A 538 -8.72 11.51 15.20
CA VAL A 538 -8.80 12.40 14.04
C VAL A 538 -7.64 12.12 13.11
N SER A 539 -7.95 11.66 11.90
CA SER A 539 -7.00 11.57 10.80
C SER A 539 -6.86 12.97 10.21
N GLY A 540 -5.75 13.64 10.48
CA GLY A 540 -5.43 14.95 9.93
C GLY A 540 -4.06 14.97 9.26
N TYR A 541 -3.60 13.80 8.79
CA TYR A 541 -2.32 13.67 8.10
C TYR A 541 -2.54 13.53 6.59
N ASP A 542 -2.56 14.68 5.93
CA ASP A 542 -2.83 14.90 4.52
C ASP A 542 -1.59 15.18 3.68
N ARG A 543 -0.42 15.44 4.29
CA ARG A 543 0.80 15.65 3.50
C ARG A 543 1.19 14.42 2.69
N LEU A 544 1.32 14.63 1.39
CA LEU A 544 1.94 13.69 0.47
C LEU A 544 2.85 14.44 -0.50
N ASP A 545 4.13 14.45 -0.18
CA ASP A 545 5.14 15.18 -0.94
C ASP A 545 6.44 14.38 -1.10
N GLU A 546 7.47 15.06 -1.63
CA GLU A 546 8.77 14.43 -1.88
C GLU A 546 9.45 13.91 -0.60
N PHE A 547 9.19 14.49 0.58
CA PHE A 547 9.83 14.08 1.84
C PHE A 547 9.16 12.85 2.45
N THR A 548 7.85 12.69 2.26
CA THR A 548 7.13 11.47 2.66
C THR A 548 7.39 10.27 1.75
N TRP A 549 7.93 10.52 0.54
CA TRP A 549 8.18 9.53 -0.50
C TRP A 549 9.64 9.11 -0.63
N TYR A 550 10.55 9.97 -0.19
CA TYR A 550 11.99 9.82 -0.38
C TYR A 550 12.68 9.50 0.95
N GLN A 551 13.22 8.30 1.09
CA GLN A 551 14.15 8.03 2.18
C GLN A 551 15.53 8.57 1.80
N GLN A 552 15.95 9.63 2.49
CA GLN A 552 17.29 10.17 2.34
C GLN A 552 18.30 9.28 3.10
N GLY A 553 18.73 8.16 2.53
CA GLY A 553 19.83 7.40 3.15
C GLY A 553 20.05 5.95 2.74
N ALA A 554 20.67 5.70 1.57
CA ALA A 554 21.60 4.58 1.39
C ALA A 554 22.53 4.82 0.18
N THR A 555 23.71 5.41 0.41
CA THR A 555 24.84 5.36 -0.54
C THR A 555 24.58 5.74 -2.01
N ASN A 556 23.96 6.88 -2.36
CA ASN A 556 23.97 7.49 -3.72
C ASN A 556 23.71 6.55 -4.94
N GLN A 557 23.16 5.36 -4.74
CA GLN A 557 23.02 4.31 -5.76
C GLN A 557 21.82 3.39 -5.48
N THR A 558 21.14 3.49 -4.33
CA THR A 558 19.96 2.66 -4.04
C THR A 558 18.68 3.40 -4.40
N GLY A 559 17.72 2.67 -4.95
CA GLY A 559 16.38 3.13 -5.26
C GLY A 559 15.46 3.19 -4.06
N ASP A 560 15.96 3.65 -2.92
CA ASP A 560 15.20 3.75 -1.67
C ASP A 560 14.25 4.96 -1.69
N MET A 561 13.50 5.08 -2.77
CA MET A 561 12.27 5.86 -2.76
C MET A 561 11.17 4.79 -2.67
N HIS A 562 10.66 4.54 -1.48
CA HIS A 562 9.46 3.73 -1.29
C HIS A 562 8.44 4.61 -0.60
N ILE A 563 7.19 4.54 -1.04
CA ILE A 563 6.09 5.11 -0.26
C ILE A 563 6.02 4.33 1.03
N ARG A 564 6.41 4.95 2.14
CA ARG A 564 6.13 4.36 3.45
C ARG A 564 5.02 5.07 4.21
N ASN A 565 4.61 6.26 3.76
CA ASN A 565 3.33 6.83 4.15
C ASN A 565 2.19 6.15 3.37
N GLN A 566 1.74 4.97 3.83
CA GLN A 566 0.54 4.30 3.30
C GLN A 566 -0.78 4.94 3.80
N ARG A 567 -0.69 6.08 4.51
CA ARG A 567 -1.77 6.75 5.26
C ARG A 567 -2.51 5.84 6.23
N ASP A 568 -1.72 4.99 6.89
CA ASP A 568 -2.17 4.08 7.95
C ASP A 568 -1.80 4.62 9.34
N SER A 569 -1.48 5.92 9.48
CA SER A 569 -1.12 6.54 10.76
C SER A 569 -2.17 6.28 11.84
N LEU A 570 -3.45 6.41 11.49
CA LEU A 570 -4.58 6.13 12.38
C LEU A 570 -4.59 4.69 12.89
N ARG A 571 -4.06 3.73 12.12
CA ARG A 571 -3.95 2.30 12.54
C ARG A 571 -3.17 2.18 13.84
N ARG A 572 -2.00 2.81 13.92
CA ARG A 572 -1.08 2.65 15.06
C ARG A 572 -1.62 3.34 16.32
N HIS A 573 -2.30 4.48 16.18
CA HIS A 573 -3.04 5.13 17.26
C HIS A 573 -4.19 4.25 17.76
N ALA A 574 -5.03 3.74 16.86
CA ALA A 574 -6.18 2.92 17.22
C ALA A 574 -5.79 1.62 17.93
N LEU A 575 -4.73 0.93 17.47
CA LEU A 575 -4.23 -0.27 18.10
C LEU A 575 -3.66 0.01 19.51
N ALA A 576 -2.88 1.08 19.67
CA ALA A 576 -2.33 1.47 20.97
C ALA A 576 -3.44 1.91 21.94
N ALA A 577 -4.43 2.67 21.47
CA ALA A 577 -5.59 3.08 22.27
C ALA A 577 -6.46 1.90 22.69
N ALA A 578 -6.60 0.89 21.82
CA ALA A 578 -7.31 -0.35 22.14
C ALA A 578 -6.57 -1.20 23.19
N ALA A 579 -5.24 -1.16 23.20
CA ALA A 579 -4.40 -1.84 24.20
C ALA A 579 -4.37 -1.13 25.56
N ALA A 580 -4.63 0.18 25.59
CA ALA A 580 -4.61 0.98 26.82
C ALA A 580 -5.69 0.56 27.83
N ILE A 581 -5.26 0.34 29.07
CA ILE A 581 -6.14 -0.03 30.19
C ILE A 581 -6.55 1.23 30.98
N THR A 582 -7.81 1.32 31.36
CA THR A 582 -8.35 2.43 32.17
C THR A 582 -7.91 2.34 33.63
N SER A 583 -8.23 3.37 34.42
CA SER A 583 -7.99 3.37 35.87
C SER A 583 -8.72 2.26 36.63
N ALA A 584 -9.82 1.73 36.11
CA ALA A 584 -10.62 0.69 36.76
C ALA A 584 -10.61 -0.67 36.06
N GLY A 585 -9.70 -0.88 35.08
CA GLY A 585 -9.44 -2.20 34.49
C GLY A 585 -10.27 -2.58 33.25
N GLY A 586 -10.94 -1.62 32.61
CA GLY A 586 -11.50 -1.78 31.25
C GLY A 586 -10.55 -1.21 30.19
N SER A 587 -10.98 -1.18 28.93
CA SER A 587 -10.29 -0.53 27.83
C SER A 587 -11.04 0.71 27.34
N TYR A 588 -10.33 1.58 26.62
CA TYR A 588 -10.96 2.65 25.88
C TYR A 588 -11.72 2.09 24.68
N PHE A 589 -12.83 2.73 24.33
CA PHE A 589 -13.51 2.55 23.06
C PHE A 589 -13.57 3.89 22.36
N PHE A 590 -13.63 3.90 21.04
CA PHE A 590 -13.40 5.10 20.27
C PHE A 590 -14.16 5.10 18.95
N ASP A 591 -14.42 6.31 18.51
CA ASP A 591 -14.84 6.62 17.15
C ASP A 591 -13.64 7.24 16.40
N SER A 592 -13.74 7.35 15.08
CA SER A 592 -12.78 8.15 14.33
C SER A 592 -13.40 8.94 13.19
N THR A 593 -12.69 9.96 12.75
CA THR A 593 -13.10 10.88 11.69
C THR A 593 -11.89 11.44 10.96
N SER A 594 -12.07 11.84 9.71
CA SER A 594 -11.16 12.75 9.03
C SER A 594 -11.33 14.17 9.56
N ASN A 595 -10.27 14.95 9.47
CA ASN A 595 -10.26 16.38 9.77
C ASN A 595 -11.26 17.17 8.90
N GLU A 596 -11.41 16.86 7.61
CA GLU A 596 -12.38 17.59 6.75
C GLU A 596 -13.83 17.30 7.14
N SER A 597 -14.11 16.12 7.69
CA SER A 597 -15.42 15.81 8.26
C SER A 597 -15.71 16.66 9.51
N ILE A 598 -14.69 17.08 10.26
CA ILE A 598 -14.82 18.04 11.36
C ILE A 598 -15.03 19.45 10.81
N GLU A 599 -14.20 19.90 9.87
CA GLU A 599 -14.29 21.24 9.27
C GLU A 599 -15.66 21.51 8.64
N SER A 600 -16.19 20.52 7.93
CA SER A 600 -17.52 20.59 7.30
C SER A 600 -18.69 20.39 8.28
N GLY A 601 -18.42 20.08 9.55
CA GLY A 601 -19.42 19.86 10.59
C GLY A 601 -20.13 18.51 10.53
N GLY A 602 -19.60 17.52 9.80
CA GLY A 602 -20.08 16.13 9.79
C GLY A 602 -19.87 15.41 11.13
N VAL A 603 -18.80 15.75 11.85
CA VAL A 603 -18.51 15.29 13.22
C VAL A 603 -18.15 16.49 14.11
N THR A 604 -18.65 16.51 15.34
CA THR A 604 -18.38 17.58 16.32
C THR A 604 -17.54 17.07 17.48
N LEU A 605 -16.58 17.88 17.96
CA LEU A 605 -15.67 17.51 19.06
C LEU A 605 -16.35 17.44 20.44
N SER A 606 -17.40 18.22 20.69
CA SER A 606 -18.01 18.43 22.01
C SER A 606 -18.66 17.20 22.67
N GLY A 607 -18.75 16.07 21.96
CA GLY A 607 -19.26 14.80 22.49
C GLY A 607 -18.20 13.88 23.08
N TYR A 608 -16.92 14.21 22.90
CA TYR A 608 -15.79 13.36 23.29
C TYR A 608 -15.06 13.94 24.50
N GLN A 609 -14.51 13.06 25.33
CA GLN A 609 -13.69 13.48 26.47
C GLN A 609 -12.26 13.80 26.03
N VAL A 610 -11.72 12.98 25.13
CA VAL A 610 -10.40 13.14 24.54
C VAL A 610 -10.53 13.11 23.02
N VAL A 611 -9.79 13.98 22.36
CA VAL A 611 -9.54 13.95 20.92
C VAL A 611 -8.06 13.65 20.75
N ASP A 612 -7.73 12.65 19.94
CA ASP A 612 -6.38 12.30 19.51
C ASP A 612 -6.23 12.73 18.05
N TRP A 613 -5.42 13.77 17.80
CA TRP A 613 -5.26 14.41 16.51
C TRP A 613 -3.92 14.01 15.88
N VAL A 614 -4.01 13.24 14.80
CA VAL A 614 -2.87 12.60 14.14
C VAL A 614 -2.43 13.46 12.97
N LEU A 615 -1.23 14.04 13.06
CA LEU A 615 -0.70 14.96 12.05
C LEU A 615 0.46 14.39 11.24
N GLY A 616 1.09 13.28 11.66
CA GLY A 616 2.20 12.75 10.88
C GLY A 616 3.31 13.80 10.63
N ASN A 617 3.76 13.93 9.39
CA ASN A 617 4.67 15.00 8.96
C ASN A 617 3.93 16.25 8.40
N GLU A 618 2.68 16.52 8.78
CA GLU A 618 1.97 17.74 8.33
C GLU A 618 2.82 19.00 8.56
N SER A 619 2.76 19.96 7.65
CA SER A 619 3.55 21.21 7.73
C SER A 619 2.84 22.32 6.95
N THR A 620 3.50 23.46 6.77
CA THR A 620 2.94 24.72 6.24
C THR A 620 2.23 24.62 4.89
N ALA A 621 2.60 23.67 4.03
CA ALA A 621 1.96 23.54 2.72
C ALA A 621 0.51 23.05 2.78
N ASP A 622 0.24 22.19 3.75
CA ASP A 622 -1.01 21.46 3.91
C ASP A 622 -1.76 21.88 5.20
N GLU A 623 -1.12 22.70 6.04
CA GLU A 623 -1.58 23.23 7.34
C GLU A 623 -1.77 22.13 8.42
N THR A 624 -1.01 22.20 9.51
CA THR A 624 -1.17 21.30 10.66
C THR A 624 -2.51 21.51 11.37
N PHE A 625 -2.96 22.76 11.45
CA PHE A 625 -4.32 23.12 11.81
C PHE A 625 -4.79 24.31 10.99
N SER A 626 -5.83 24.12 10.20
CA SER A 626 -6.48 25.21 9.49
C SER A 626 -7.08 26.22 10.47
N SER A 627 -7.29 27.46 10.01
CA SER A 627 -7.95 28.49 10.83
C SER A 627 -9.35 28.06 11.35
N THR A 628 -10.04 27.17 10.62
CA THR A 628 -11.34 26.63 11.05
C THR A 628 -11.14 25.61 12.18
N GLU A 629 -10.17 24.71 12.02
CA GLU A 629 -9.85 23.67 12.99
C GLU A 629 -9.36 24.28 14.30
N GLN A 630 -8.48 25.28 14.24
CA GLN A 630 -8.02 26.02 15.42
C GLN A 630 -9.21 26.60 16.20
N GLY A 631 -10.21 27.18 15.52
CA GLY A 631 -11.41 27.71 16.15
C GLY A 631 -12.27 26.62 16.82
N LEU A 632 -12.41 25.46 16.17
CA LEU A 632 -13.16 24.31 16.68
C LEU A 632 -12.45 23.67 17.89
N VAL A 633 -11.14 23.46 17.81
CA VAL A 633 -10.31 22.91 18.87
C VAL A 633 -10.26 23.86 20.07
N SER A 634 -10.07 25.17 19.86
CA SER A 634 -10.11 26.17 20.93
C SER A 634 -11.46 26.14 21.68
N SER A 635 -12.56 26.05 20.93
CA SER A 635 -13.90 25.98 21.53
C SER A 635 -14.10 24.69 22.33
N TYR A 636 -13.56 23.58 21.84
CA TYR A 636 -13.59 22.28 22.51
C TYR A 636 -12.77 22.28 23.81
N LEU A 637 -11.53 22.75 23.77
CA LEU A 637 -10.67 22.88 24.95
C LEU A 637 -11.27 23.84 25.98
N GLY A 638 -11.80 24.99 25.53
CA GLY A 638 -12.50 25.95 26.38
C GLY A 638 -13.76 25.40 27.06
N ALA A 639 -14.39 24.39 26.47
CA ALA A 639 -15.52 23.66 27.07
C ALA A 639 -15.10 22.52 28.03
N GLY A 640 -13.79 22.36 28.27
CA GLY A 640 -13.24 21.31 29.13
C GLY A 640 -12.87 20.03 28.39
N GLY A 641 -12.82 20.05 27.06
CA GLY A 641 -12.26 18.98 26.25
C GLY A 641 -10.77 18.75 26.53
N ARG A 642 -10.25 17.63 26.04
CA ARG A 642 -8.85 17.22 26.18
C ARG A 642 -8.28 16.79 24.85
N LEU A 643 -7.03 17.12 24.59
CA LEU A 643 -6.39 16.91 23.29
C LEU A 643 -5.05 16.20 23.45
N PHE A 644 -4.86 15.13 22.69
CA PHE A 644 -3.53 14.65 22.33
C PHE A 644 -3.29 15.04 20.88
N VAL A 645 -2.13 15.63 20.61
CA VAL A 645 -1.70 15.94 19.24
C VAL A 645 -0.26 15.48 19.07
N SER A 646 0.02 14.82 17.94
CA SER A 646 1.36 14.37 17.60
C SER A 646 1.63 14.55 16.11
N GLY A 647 2.77 15.15 15.80
CA GLY A 647 3.26 15.35 14.45
C GLY A 647 4.62 16.05 14.47
N ALA A 648 5.35 15.95 13.37
CA ALA A 648 6.48 16.82 13.11
C ALA A 648 5.98 18.20 12.64
N GLU A 649 6.83 19.22 12.71
CA GLU A 649 6.61 20.56 12.15
C GLU A 649 5.36 21.34 12.63
N ILE A 650 4.68 20.91 13.71
CA ILE A 650 3.53 21.66 14.27
C ILE A 650 3.95 23.06 14.72
N GLY A 651 5.08 23.17 15.40
CA GLY A 651 5.62 24.45 15.84
C GLY A 651 6.24 25.24 14.69
N TRP A 652 6.90 24.56 13.75
CA TRP A 652 7.37 25.20 12.53
C TRP A 652 6.22 25.89 11.77
N ASP A 653 5.12 25.18 11.58
CA ASP A 653 3.94 25.69 10.88
C ASP A 653 3.24 26.80 11.65
N LEU A 654 2.79 26.55 12.88
CA LEU A 654 1.90 27.47 13.59
C LEU A 654 2.61 28.62 14.30
N ASP A 655 3.88 28.47 14.68
CA ASP A 655 4.63 29.49 15.42
C ASP A 655 5.66 30.18 14.51
N SER A 656 6.56 29.42 13.89
CA SER A 656 7.64 30.00 13.08
C SER A 656 7.16 30.59 11.75
N GLN A 657 6.28 29.90 11.03
CA GLN A 657 5.73 30.36 9.75
C GLN A 657 4.33 30.98 9.89
N GLY A 658 3.68 30.74 11.03
CA GLY A 658 2.29 31.07 11.28
C GLY A 658 2.01 32.57 11.46
N SER A 659 0.73 32.89 11.33
CA SER A 659 0.18 34.20 11.68
C SER A 659 0.12 34.39 13.21
N GLY A 660 -0.16 35.61 13.66
CA GLY A 660 -0.36 35.86 15.09
C GLY A 660 -1.55 35.10 15.70
N ALA A 661 -2.52 34.65 14.89
CA ALA A 661 -3.60 33.78 15.36
C ALA A 661 -3.09 32.36 15.60
N ASP A 662 -2.26 31.85 14.69
CA ASP A 662 -1.64 30.53 14.78
C ASP A 662 -0.73 30.44 16.00
N VAL A 663 0.13 31.45 16.21
CA VAL A 663 0.96 31.57 17.42
C VAL A 663 0.10 31.60 18.68
N SER A 664 -1.00 32.37 18.68
CA SER A 664 -1.90 32.44 19.84
C SER A 664 -2.59 31.10 20.13
N PHE A 665 -2.88 30.31 19.10
CA PHE A 665 -3.43 28.98 19.23
C PHE A 665 -2.36 28.00 19.76
N TYR A 666 -1.16 27.99 19.16
CA TYR A 666 -0.07 27.11 19.55
C TYR A 666 0.40 27.37 20.99
N GLU A 667 0.76 28.62 21.31
CA GLU A 667 1.23 28.98 22.65
C GLU A 667 0.11 28.92 23.69
N GLY A 668 -1.10 29.35 23.33
CA GLY A 668 -2.19 29.54 24.29
C GLY A 668 -3.13 28.36 24.47
N GLN A 669 -3.46 27.63 23.39
CA GLN A 669 -4.35 26.47 23.44
C GLN A 669 -3.58 25.16 23.54
N LEU A 670 -2.48 25.00 22.79
CA LEU A 670 -1.62 23.81 22.91
C LEU A 670 -0.58 23.93 24.03
N GLU A 671 -0.54 25.07 24.72
CA GLU A 671 0.34 25.36 25.86
C GLU A 671 1.83 25.08 25.57
N THR A 672 2.27 25.31 24.33
CA THR A 672 3.60 24.92 23.83
C THR A 672 4.21 26.04 22.99
N ASN A 673 5.52 26.24 23.09
CA ASN A 673 6.29 27.18 22.28
C ASN A 673 7.25 26.44 21.36
N TYR A 674 7.50 27.00 20.18
CA TYR A 674 8.49 26.47 19.24
C TYR A 674 9.90 26.96 19.60
N VAL A 675 10.88 26.05 19.52
CA VAL A 675 12.29 26.37 19.79
C VAL A 675 13.14 26.23 18.53
N ALA A 676 13.02 25.09 17.82
CA ALA A 676 13.76 24.83 16.59
C ALA A 676 13.08 23.75 15.74
N ASP A 677 13.32 23.84 14.43
CA ASP A 677 12.67 23.05 13.36
C ASP A 677 13.05 21.57 13.40
N ASP A 678 14.31 21.28 13.71
CA ASP A 678 14.85 19.93 13.61
C ASP A 678 15.79 19.62 14.77
N SER A 679 15.43 18.59 15.54
CA SER A 679 16.32 18.01 16.55
C SER A 679 17.46 17.20 15.96
N ALA A 680 17.29 16.68 14.73
CA ALA A 680 18.12 15.67 14.08
C ALA A 680 18.37 14.43 14.98
N ASP A 681 17.44 14.16 15.90
CA ASP A 681 17.49 13.09 16.88
C ASP A 681 16.19 12.29 16.83
N TYR A 682 16.33 10.96 16.72
CA TYR A 682 15.22 10.01 16.57
C TYR A 682 15.03 9.15 17.82
N SER A 683 15.69 9.53 18.92
CA SER A 683 15.62 8.88 20.22
C SER A 683 15.11 9.88 21.27
N VAL A 684 14.20 9.42 22.13
CA VAL A 684 13.65 10.24 23.22
C VAL A 684 13.69 9.51 24.55
N ASP A 685 13.98 10.27 25.61
CA ASP A 685 13.94 9.82 26.99
C ASP A 685 12.80 10.51 27.75
N PRO A 686 12.10 9.80 28.65
CA PRO A 686 11.16 10.43 29.57
C PRO A 686 11.80 11.43 30.52
N VAL A 687 11.16 12.58 30.70
CA VAL A 687 11.59 13.59 31.68
C VAL A 687 11.17 13.13 33.08
N THR A 688 12.10 13.14 34.04
CA THR A 688 11.82 12.79 35.45
C THR A 688 10.74 13.70 36.05
N GLY A 689 9.72 13.11 36.67
CA GLY A 689 8.55 13.83 37.18
C GLY A 689 7.55 14.30 36.11
N GLY A 690 7.84 14.09 34.83
CA GLY A 690 6.91 14.34 33.71
C GLY A 690 5.90 13.22 33.50
N LEU A 691 5.02 13.38 32.52
CA LEU A 691 3.92 12.44 32.22
C LEU A 691 4.40 10.99 32.01
N PHE A 692 5.53 10.82 31.33
CA PHE A 692 6.08 9.52 30.96
C PHE A 692 7.12 8.97 31.95
N ASP A 693 7.26 9.59 33.13
CA ASP A 693 8.24 9.17 34.12
C ASP A 693 8.11 7.67 34.47
N GLY A 694 9.27 7.03 34.58
CA GLY A 694 9.43 5.60 34.80
C GLY A 694 9.31 4.70 33.56
N LEU A 695 9.00 5.23 32.36
CA LEU A 695 9.18 4.49 31.11
C LEU A 695 10.66 4.42 30.71
N ALA A 696 11.02 3.46 29.86
CA ALA A 696 12.33 3.44 29.21
C ALA A 696 12.34 4.43 28.03
N GLY A 697 13.52 4.93 27.67
CA GLY A 697 13.71 5.65 26.41
C GLY A 697 13.38 4.76 25.21
N PHE A 698 12.95 5.40 24.12
CA PHE A 698 12.51 4.72 22.90
C PHE A 698 12.84 5.53 21.66
N ASP A 699 12.82 4.84 20.51
CA ASP A 699 13.14 5.42 19.22
C ASP A 699 11.88 5.55 18.36
N PHE A 700 11.85 6.59 17.55
CA PHE A 700 10.93 6.74 16.44
C PHE A 700 11.68 6.65 15.10
N ASP A 701 10.94 6.54 14.01
CA ASP A 701 11.48 6.10 12.71
C ASP A 701 12.37 7.18 12.04
N ASP A 702 13.64 6.82 11.87
CA ASP A 702 14.65 7.60 11.13
C ASP A 702 14.68 7.26 9.63
N GLY A 703 13.73 6.44 9.17
CA GLY A 703 13.68 5.81 7.86
C GLY A 703 14.15 4.36 7.86
N SER A 704 14.80 3.87 8.91
CA SER A 704 15.20 2.46 8.96
C SER A 704 14.09 1.52 9.47
N GLY A 705 12.97 2.07 9.95
CA GLY A 705 11.85 1.32 10.51
C GLY A 705 10.71 1.01 9.51
N ASP A 706 9.61 0.49 10.07
CA ASP A 706 8.44 -0.01 9.34
C ASP A 706 7.36 1.06 9.07
N SER A 707 7.63 2.33 9.41
CA SER A 707 6.80 3.50 9.07
C SER A 707 7.55 4.38 8.10
N TYR A 708 7.63 5.69 8.32
CA TYR A 708 8.26 6.65 7.41
C TYR A 708 9.28 7.50 8.16
N THR A 709 10.26 8.03 7.43
CA THR A 709 11.23 8.98 7.99
C THR A 709 10.52 10.22 8.52
N VAL A 710 10.76 10.55 9.78
CA VAL A 710 10.36 11.84 10.33
C VAL A 710 11.33 12.90 9.81
N GLY A 711 10.83 13.83 8.99
CA GLY A 711 11.67 14.79 8.27
C GLY A 711 12.32 15.80 9.21
N TYR A 712 11.50 16.48 10.00
CA TYR A 712 11.91 17.59 10.86
C TYR A 712 11.18 17.49 12.22
N PRO A 713 11.67 16.60 13.12
CA PRO A 713 11.12 16.51 14.47
C PRO A 713 11.43 17.79 15.26
N ASP A 714 10.38 18.57 15.56
CA ASP A 714 10.45 19.85 16.25
C ASP A 714 11.08 19.72 17.64
N ILE A 715 11.84 20.75 18.01
CA ILE A 715 12.20 21.04 19.39
C ILE A 715 11.18 22.05 19.94
N ILE A 716 10.53 21.67 21.02
CA ILE A 716 9.46 22.45 21.65
C ILE A 716 9.76 22.71 23.12
N GLU A 717 9.03 23.63 23.74
CA GLU A 717 9.07 23.85 25.19
C GLU A 717 7.70 24.26 25.74
N PRO A 718 7.42 24.07 27.04
CA PRO A 718 6.13 24.49 27.59
C PRO A 718 5.94 26.00 27.53
N SER A 719 4.76 26.45 27.10
CA SER A 719 4.43 27.87 27.09
C SER A 719 4.27 28.41 28.50
N SER A 720 4.79 29.61 28.73
CA SER A 720 4.58 30.36 29.98
C SER A 720 3.13 30.80 30.21
N SER A 721 2.29 30.72 29.17
CA SER A 721 0.88 31.08 29.23
C SER A 721 -0.02 29.96 29.77
N GLY A 722 0.50 28.72 29.81
CA GLY A 722 -0.22 27.52 30.21
C GLY A 722 0.30 26.86 31.50
N SER A 723 -0.07 25.60 31.68
CA SER A 723 0.31 24.73 32.79
C SER A 723 1.14 23.53 32.36
N ALA A 724 1.42 23.39 31.06
CA ALA A 724 2.22 22.32 30.52
C ALA A 724 3.62 22.26 31.13
N ALA A 725 4.17 21.05 31.19
CA ALA A 725 5.52 20.74 31.62
C ALA A 725 6.20 19.82 30.59
N PRO A 726 7.54 19.73 30.58
CA PRO A 726 8.23 18.83 29.67
C PRO A 726 7.91 17.37 29.99
N ALA A 727 7.69 16.56 28.96
CA ALA A 727 7.29 15.16 29.09
C ALA A 727 8.33 14.18 28.48
N LEU A 728 8.90 14.54 27.33
CA LEU A 728 9.98 13.81 26.66
C LEU A 728 11.11 14.77 26.28
N GLN A 729 12.33 14.26 26.23
CA GLN A 729 13.51 15.00 25.79
C GLN A 729 14.33 14.21 24.77
N TYR A 730 14.93 14.92 23.83
CA TYR A 730 15.96 14.39 22.95
C TYR A 730 17.29 14.24 23.72
N SER A 731 18.27 13.56 23.11
CA SER A 731 19.58 13.27 23.69
C SER A 731 20.37 14.52 24.09
N ALA A 732 20.09 15.66 23.44
CA ALA A 732 20.70 16.95 23.75
C ALA A 732 20.11 17.64 25.01
N GLY A 733 19.08 17.06 25.63
CA GLY A 733 18.40 17.64 26.80
C GLY A 733 17.41 18.76 26.45
N VAL A 734 17.05 18.89 25.18
CA VAL A 734 15.96 19.74 24.69
C VAL A 734 14.69 18.91 24.52
N PHE A 735 13.51 19.52 24.54
CA PHE A 735 12.27 18.76 24.70
C PHE A 735 11.62 18.36 23.39
N ALA A 736 11.08 17.14 23.38
CA ALA A 736 10.37 16.52 22.26
C ALA A 736 8.84 16.45 22.50
N ALA A 737 8.41 16.58 23.76
CA ALA A 737 7.00 16.58 24.13
C ALA A 737 6.73 17.47 25.33
N THR A 738 5.56 18.10 25.35
CA THR A 738 5.00 18.86 26.48
C THR A 738 3.66 18.24 26.89
N ALA A 739 3.29 18.37 28.16
CA ALA A 739 2.04 17.84 28.67
C ALA A 739 1.48 18.67 29.82
N SER A 740 0.17 18.90 29.81
CA SER A 740 -0.63 19.41 30.92
C SER A 740 -1.77 18.44 31.26
N ASP A 741 -2.65 18.83 32.18
CA ASP A 741 -3.90 18.10 32.45
C ASP A 741 -4.91 18.20 31.29
N ALA A 742 -4.69 19.14 30.35
CA ALA A 742 -5.60 19.44 29.25
C ALA A 742 -5.10 18.95 27.87
N VAL A 743 -3.80 19.12 27.61
CA VAL A 743 -3.20 18.88 26.30
C VAL A 743 -1.87 18.13 26.42
N VAL A 744 -1.63 17.20 25.52
CA VAL A 744 -0.31 16.59 25.29
C VAL A 744 0.11 16.87 23.85
N VAL A 745 1.31 17.40 23.65
CA VAL A 745 1.87 17.74 22.33
C VAL A 745 3.18 17.01 22.14
N PHE A 746 3.32 16.29 21.04
CA PHE A 746 4.61 15.74 20.59
C PHE A 746 5.09 16.56 19.40
N GLY A 747 6.38 16.91 19.38
CA GLY A 747 7.08 17.48 18.22
C GLY A 747 7.52 16.43 17.19
N PHE A 748 7.04 15.20 17.33
CA PHE A 748 7.23 14.11 16.37
C PHE A 748 5.95 13.26 16.29
N PRO A 749 5.73 12.51 15.20
CA PRO A 749 4.54 11.68 15.04
C PRO A 749 4.54 10.47 15.99
N PHE A 750 3.45 10.22 16.70
CA PHE A 750 3.37 9.07 17.63
C PHE A 750 3.39 7.72 16.88
N GLU A 751 2.82 7.66 15.69
CA GLU A 751 2.76 6.46 14.87
C GLU A 751 4.15 5.96 14.43
N THR A 752 5.17 6.82 14.42
CA THR A 752 6.54 6.44 14.03
C THR A 752 7.35 5.82 15.17
N ILE A 753 6.82 5.73 16.40
CA ILE A 753 7.44 4.96 17.47
C ILE A 753 7.58 3.49 17.04
N ASN A 754 8.83 3.03 16.88
CA ASN A 754 9.16 1.76 16.24
C ASN A 754 8.61 0.55 17.01
N GLN A 755 8.77 0.57 18.33
CA GLN A 755 8.43 -0.57 19.19
C GLN A 755 6.97 -0.48 19.65
N SER A 756 6.15 -1.46 19.29
CA SER A 756 4.73 -1.50 19.69
C SER A 756 4.55 -1.43 21.20
N SER A 757 5.38 -2.12 21.99
CA SER A 757 5.31 -2.06 23.45
C SER A 757 5.59 -0.68 24.04
N ALA A 758 6.47 0.11 23.42
CA ALA A 758 6.73 1.48 23.83
C ALA A 758 5.54 2.37 23.46
N ARG A 759 5.03 2.22 22.23
CA ARG A 759 3.87 2.93 21.71
C ARG A 759 2.62 2.71 22.57
N ASP A 760 2.33 1.46 22.93
CA ASP A 760 1.21 1.09 23.79
C ASP A 760 1.34 1.71 25.19
N ALA A 761 2.55 1.66 25.78
CA ALA A 761 2.82 2.25 27.09
C ALA A 761 2.68 3.79 27.09
N VAL A 762 3.13 4.45 26.02
CA VAL A 762 2.99 5.90 25.84
C VAL A 762 1.52 6.27 25.71
N MET A 763 0.76 5.62 24.82
CA MET A 763 -0.68 5.89 24.66
C MET A 763 -1.46 5.65 25.95
N GLU A 764 -1.14 4.59 26.71
CA GLU A 764 -1.77 4.34 28.00
C GLU A 764 -1.52 5.51 28.98
N ARG A 765 -0.30 6.07 29.03
CA ARG A 765 -0.01 7.24 29.89
C ARG A 765 -0.77 8.48 29.44
N VAL A 766 -0.82 8.75 28.14
CA VAL A 766 -1.59 9.87 27.56
C VAL A 766 -3.06 9.75 27.95
N LEU A 767 -3.71 8.62 27.65
CA LEU A 767 -5.13 8.43 27.90
C LEU A 767 -5.47 8.41 29.39
N ARG A 768 -4.61 7.84 30.25
CA ARG A 768 -4.82 7.89 31.71
C ARG A 768 -4.75 9.31 32.27
N SER A 769 -3.91 10.18 31.68
CA SER A 769 -3.81 11.58 32.07
C SER A 769 -5.03 12.37 31.60
N LEU A 770 -5.30 12.34 30.30
CA LEU A 770 -6.34 13.15 29.67
C LEU A 770 -7.76 12.65 29.99
N ALA A 771 -7.93 11.35 30.14
CA ALA A 771 -9.21 10.73 30.49
C ALA A 771 -9.22 10.13 31.89
N ALA A 772 -8.59 10.77 32.87
CA ALA A 772 -8.47 10.24 34.24
C ALA A 772 -9.81 9.85 34.90
N SER A 773 -10.91 10.56 34.57
CA SER A 773 -12.26 10.26 35.06
C SER A 773 -12.95 9.12 34.33
N TYR A 774 -12.44 8.69 33.17
CA TYR A 774 -12.97 7.56 32.45
C TYR A 774 -12.61 6.27 33.17
N THR A 775 -13.63 5.63 33.71
CA THR A 775 -13.47 4.39 34.48
C THR A 775 -13.54 3.14 33.59
N GLY A 776 -13.73 3.29 32.28
CA GLY A 776 -14.03 2.17 31.41
C GLY A 776 -15.45 1.65 31.63
N ILE A 777 -15.80 0.62 30.86
CA ILE A 777 -17.03 -0.13 31.07
C ILE A 777 -16.62 -1.48 31.65
N ASN A 778 -16.60 -1.56 32.98
CA ASN A 778 -16.12 -2.74 33.69
C ASN A 778 -17.10 -3.92 33.55
N THR A 779 -16.60 -5.08 33.12
CA THR A 779 -17.36 -6.32 32.95
C THR A 779 -17.66 -7.06 34.26
N SER A 780 -17.36 -6.49 35.43
CA SER A 780 -17.68 -7.08 36.73
C SER A 780 -19.19 -7.04 37.09
N MET A 781 -20.06 -7.57 36.23
CA MET A 781 -21.42 -7.96 36.64
C MET A 781 -21.43 -9.43 37.06
N GLY A 782 -21.10 -9.65 38.33
CA GLY A 782 -21.26 -10.91 39.04
C GLY A 782 -21.41 -10.72 40.54
N GLY A 783 -21.97 -9.58 40.98
CA GLY A 783 -22.19 -9.25 42.39
C GLY A 783 -23.67 -9.37 42.76
N GLY A 784 -24.20 -10.59 42.84
CA GLY A 784 -25.49 -10.84 43.48
C GLY A 784 -25.39 -10.64 44.99
N GLY A 785 -25.71 -9.44 45.47
CA GLY A 785 -25.93 -9.18 46.88
C GLY A 785 -27.22 -9.83 47.35
N GLY A 786 -27.09 -10.90 48.14
CA GLY A 786 -28.18 -11.52 48.90
C GLY A 786 -27.74 -11.77 50.33
N SER A 787 -28.18 -10.90 51.25
CA SER A 787 -28.10 -11.10 52.69
C SER A 787 -28.95 -12.30 53.12
N GLY A 788 -28.41 -13.17 53.97
CA GLY A 788 -29.17 -14.30 54.51
C GLY A 788 -28.38 -15.13 55.51
N SER A 789 -28.79 -15.07 56.77
CA SER A 789 -28.28 -15.74 57.96
C SER A 789 -28.28 -17.28 57.92
N GLY A 790 -27.26 -17.88 58.53
CA GLY A 790 -27.31 -18.98 59.53
C GLY A 790 -28.05 -20.29 59.22
N GLY A 791 -27.36 -21.41 59.49
CA GLY A 791 -27.97 -22.72 59.77
C GLY A 791 -27.27 -23.86 59.05
N GLY A 792 -26.72 -24.81 59.82
CA GLY A 792 -26.00 -25.98 59.29
C GLY A 792 -26.90 -27.16 58.90
N GLY A 793 -26.24 -28.28 58.60
CA GLY A 793 -26.86 -29.61 58.56
C GLY A 793 -26.78 -30.33 57.22
N ASP A 794 -26.05 -31.45 57.26
CA ASP A 794 -26.30 -32.75 56.62
C ASP A 794 -26.20 -32.91 55.08
N ASP A 795 -25.10 -33.55 54.69
CA ASP A 795 -24.98 -34.96 54.26
C ASP A 795 -26.04 -35.61 53.34
N SER A 796 -25.56 -36.58 52.55
CA SER A 796 -26.23 -37.49 51.60
C SER A 796 -26.47 -36.96 50.17
N GLY A 797 -26.09 -37.65 49.10
CA GLY A 797 -25.41 -38.93 48.91
C GLY A 797 -25.57 -39.41 47.46
N CYS A 798 -24.58 -40.19 46.99
CA CYS A 798 -24.65 -41.22 45.94
C CYS A 798 -25.08 -40.82 44.50
N SER A 799 -24.50 -41.32 43.41
CA SER A 799 -23.41 -42.29 43.19
C SER A 799 -23.29 -42.59 41.68
N VAL A 800 -22.07 -42.95 41.24
CA VAL A 800 -21.64 -43.90 40.16
C VAL A 800 -22.18 -43.75 38.72
N ASP A 801 -21.44 -43.95 37.63
CA ASP A 801 -20.11 -44.52 37.29
C ASP A 801 -19.70 -43.89 35.92
N ALA A 802 -18.46 -43.45 35.64
CA ALA A 802 -17.20 -44.19 35.44
C ALA A 802 -17.28 -45.19 34.26
N THR A 803 -16.59 -45.01 33.14
CA THR A 803 -15.14 -45.26 32.91
C THR A 803 -14.90 -45.01 31.40
N GLY A 804 -13.77 -44.59 30.83
CA GLY A 804 -12.33 -44.48 31.15
C GLY A 804 -11.63 -44.46 29.76
N ALA A 805 -10.41 -43.96 29.52
CA ALA A 805 -9.31 -43.49 30.35
C ALA A 805 -8.31 -42.66 29.50
N PHE A 806 -7.59 -41.81 30.24
CA PHE A 806 -6.41 -40.93 30.02
C PHE A 806 -5.14 -41.59 29.39
N PRO A 807 -3.97 -40.91 29.17
CA PRO A 807 -3.50 -39.67 29.82
C PRO A 807 -2.70 -38.58 29.06
N LEU A 808 -2.69 -37.41 29.71
CA LEU A 808 -1.72 -36.31 29.69
C LEU A 808 -0.30 -36.72 30.13
N ALA A 809 0.71 -35.99 29.66
CA ALA A 809 1.88 -35.65 30.46
C ALA A 809 2.44 -34.27 30.03
N LEU A 810 2.43 -33.32 30.96
CA LEU A 810 3.07 -32.00 30.90
C LEU A 810 4.03 -31.96 32.09
N ALA A 811 5.34 -31.80 31.86
CA ALA A 811 6.28 -31.20 32.82
C ALA A 811 7.71 -31.09 32.24
N ALA A 812 8.35 -29.97 32.61
CA ALA A 812 9.78 -29.66 32.60
C ALA A 812 10.35 -28.99 31.33
N LEU A 813 10.52 -27.67 31.40
CA LEU A 813 11.81 -27.00 31.15
C LEU A 813 11.75 -25.52 31.56
N ALA A 814 12.15 -25.28 32.81
CA ALA A 814 12.66 -24.00 33.27
C ALA A 814 14.01 -24.28 33.97
N LEU A 815 14.97 -23.37 33.80
CA LEU A 815 16.37 -23.34 34.24
C LEU A 815 17.44 -23.83 33.25
N PHE A 816 18.47 -22.97 33.14
CA PHE A 816 19.76 -23.03 32.41
C PHE A 816 19.76 -22.38 31.02
N TRP A 817 20.60 -21.39 30.69
CA TRP A 817 21.56 -20.60 31.47
C TRP A 817 21.99 -19.39 30.62
N TRP A 818 22.05 -18.21 31.26
CA TRP A 818 22.75 -17.02 30.80
C TRP A 818 24.25 -17.22 31.04
N ARG A 819 25.10 -17.21 29.99
CA ARG A 819 26.53 -16.80 29.96
C ARG A 819 27.28 -17.35 28.73
N ARG A 820 27.61 -16.49 27.76
CA ARG A 820 28.98 -15.99 27.48
C ARG A 820 29.06 -15.23 26.15
N ARG A 821 29.30 -13.93 26.26
CA ARG A 821 29.96 -13.08 25.26
C ARG A 821 31.49 -13.32 25.26
N LYS A 822 32.10 -12.99 24.11
CA LYS A 822 33.54 -12.78 23.80
C LYS A 822 34.42 -14.03 23.62
N ALA A 823 34.82 -14.30 22.37
CA ALA A 823 36.09 -13.84 21.78
C ALA A 823 36.42 -14.68 20.54
N PHE A 824 36.66 -14.07 19.38
CA PHE A 824 37.97 -14.08 18.70
C PHE A 824 37.91 -13.29 17.39
N SER A 825 38.86 -12.39 17.23
CA SER A 825 39.19 -11.68 16.00
C SER A 825 40.38 -12.35 15.30
N GLN A 826 40.39 -12.24 13.97
CA GLN A 826 41.55 -12.06 13.08
C GLN A 826 42.44 -13.23 12.61
N HIS A 827 42.89 -13.00 11.36
CA HIS A 827 43.94 -13.62 10.51
C HIS A 827 43.54 -14.90 9.78
N GLU A 828 43.76 -15.12 8.47
CA GLU A 828 44.51 -14.50 7.33
C GLU A 828 43.91 -15.17 6.07
N SER A 829 43.85 -14.63 4.85
CA SER A 829 44.82 -13.93 4.01
C SER A 829 44.12 -13.29 2.80
#